data_AF-F8EXC9-F1
#
_entry.id   AF-F8EXC9-F1
#
_cell.length_a   1.000
_cell.length_b   1.000
_cell.length_c   1.000
_cell.angle_alpha   90.00
_cell.angle_beta   90.00
_cell.angle_gamma   90.00
#
_symmetry.space_group_name_H-M   'P 1'
#
loop_
_entity.id
_entity.type
_entity.pdbx_description
1 polymer ?
#
loop_
_entity_poly.entity_id
_entity_poly.type
_entity_poly.pdbx_seq_one_letter_code
_entity_poly.pdbx_strand_id
1 'polypeptide(L)'
;MKHSGLLKKAEDTIHNEFAETDTTTGISPEDRAEIISQIEKITQQNRQRFDTSSFSVKAQKRGFFFPLVVNILIISTTALGLYGLNKLFSLRTTEIQQTGTTINSAEGKLIQEIKKEAEGQLARKEQEIYELQARLAQLEKTQASLQSSFEERLAQKEAEFKELIKKEVEQERERLLKQGLSEAVIQERLKKFEAERMAFYQKQIDEFKKQLEQERFAAEASYAKLRKEYSNNIATLNVERQKILEEARQREQQLRSNLEQKNQELASTAARVSASLEEAKKELARIDEQRRAAEAAEDQITGLYQAIQSNFQKRKYDEALKNITSMKTILNDPAIATHSSLQKRRSSDLFALDIIGQMARFEVERSSIDTNLLFAQAEALAAIRSAIQQGRAALQKNDTAKAAAAYQEALNRIPEITEAHQYFMNRNLGTKEQGIQIALQALSRATTAQKNKDYTTAGMAYSEALQALGLSVEDSLQLTQGLTSLALEQNRANAITTETNDARTLLRRGNNALDQRNWTEAIKQFANLLRRYPHAEQINSAMEGIDTAILNMIREAEQTNTETTQKMREMDSKIASLTADLEKTIAELNTYKAGSTQNVQEKDRKIAELERLLEEERQKSKILAGQAGTLPAGTAGTSATGSGTQTAGGTAQTTLEQDLAQLRQENQRLSQIASQYDALGQAYRSYQGEEDRILSQGGNSSLVAARSQLDTFLTNTSVQRVFPDLRDRIVRYERAYIEAGQKESLYNAMTIADTAFKLKDETSRTRYFQDLKTRFKDNAPMLSYIDALQRGLR
;
A
#
# COMPACT_ATOMS: atom_id res chain seq x y z
N MET A 1 40.14 -46.01 -38.45
CA MET A 1 40.53 -46.35 -37.06
C MET A 1 39.39 -45.98 -36.13
N LYS A 2 39.18 -46.82 -35.11
CA LYS A 2 38.00 -46.98 -34.26
C LYS A 2 37.88 -45.86 -33.21
N HIS A 3 36.68 -45.34 -32.98
CA HIS A 3 36.23 -44.87 -31.66
C HIS A 3 34.72 -45.15 -31.48
N SER A 4 34.40 -46.44 -31.39
CA SER A 4 33.14 -46.93 -30.80
C SER A 4 33.46 -47.39 -29.37
N GLY A 5 33.61 -46.42 -28.46
CA GLY A 5 34.12 -46.68 -27.10
C GLY A 5 33.41 -45.95 -25.97
N LEU A 6 32.51 -45.00 -26.25
CA LEU A 6 31.85 -44.21 -25.20
C LEU A 6 30.32 -44.36 -25.15
N LEU A 7 29.69 -44.90 -26.20
CA LEU A 7 28.25 -45.19 -26.20
C LEU A 7 27.92 -46.57 -25.61
N LYS A 8 28.88 -47.50 -25.58
CA LYS A 8 28.65 -48.85 -25.03
C LYS A 8 28.75 -48.95 -23.50
N LYS A 9 29.08 -47.85 -22.81
CA LYS A 9 29.21 -47.82 -21.35
C LYS A 9 28.04 -47.13 -20.63
N ALA A 10 27.09 -46.57 -21.38
CA ALA A 10 25.84 -46.02 -20.84
C ALA A 10 24.66 -46.99 -21.02
N GLU A 11 24.81 -48.05 -21.83
CA GLU A 11 23.74 -49.02 -22.10
C GLU A 11 23.76 -50.22 -21.11
N ASP A 12 24.92 -50.50 -20.49
CA ASP A 12 25.08 -51.60 -19.50
C ASP A 12 24.73 -51.22 -18.06
N THR A 13 24.24 -50.00 -17.78
CA THR A 13 23.86 -49.57 -16.41
C THR A 13 22.35 -49.48 -16.18
N ILE A 14 21.53 -49.93 -17.14
CA ILE A 14 20.05 -49.90 -17.05
C ILE A 14 19.45 -51.29 -16.77
N HIS A 15 20.26 -52.33 -16.61
CA HIS A 15 19.80 -53.64 -16.15
C HIS A 15 20.54 -54.06 -14.90
N ASN A 16 20.07 -53.56 -13.75
CA ASN A 16 20.06 -54.36 -12.52
C ASN A 16 18.94 -53.90 -11.60
N GLU A 17 18.19 -54.91 -11.18
CA GLU A 17 17.08 -54.99 -10.24
C GLU A 17 17.04 -53.90 -9.16
N PHE A 18 15.93 -53.16 -9.12
CA PHE A 18 15.46 -52.52 -7.89
C PHE A 18 14.81 -53.61 -7.02
N ALA A 19 15.59 -54.15 -6.09
CA ALA A 19 15.04 -54.85 -4.94
C ALA A 19 14.33 -53.86 -4.00
N GLU A 20 13.22 -54.33 -3.46
CA GLU A 20 12.28 -53.70 -2.56
C GLU A 20 12.94 -52.93 -1.39
N THR A 21 12.45 -51.73 -1.10
CA THR A 21 11.84 -51.32 0.20
C THR A 21 11.77 -49.79 0.29
N ASP A 22 10.61 -49.21 -0.04
CA ASP A 22 10.24 -47.91 0.53
C ASP A 22 8.72 -47.86 0.76
N THR A 23 8.32 -48.14 2.00
CA THR A 23 6.93 -48.26 2.47
C THR A 23 6.39 -46.93 3.03
N THR A 24 6.84 -45.78 2.54
CA THR A 24 6.44 -44.46 3.07
C THR A 24 5.42 -43.68 2.23
N THR A 25 4.87 -44.29 1.18
CA THR A 25 3.78 -43.68 0.39
C THR A 25 2.62 -44.65 0.34
N GLY A 26 1.57 -44.37 1.11
CA GLY A 26 0.35 -45.19 1.30
C GLY A 26 -0.52 -45.33 0.04
N ILE A 27 0.10 -45.61 -1.10
CA ILE A 27 -0.50 -45.80 -2.40
C ILE A 27 -0.41 -47.29 -2.72
N SER A 28 -1.57 -47.94 -2.72
CA SER A 28 -1.97 -48.93 -3.74
C SER A 28 -0.90 -49.40 -4.73
N PRO A 29 -0.33 -50.63 -4.68
CA PRO A 29 0.39 -51.16 -5.85
C PRO A 29 -0.48 -51.14 -7.13
N GLU A 30 -1.80 -51.29 -6.97
CA GLU A 30 -2.79 -51.23 -8.05
C GLU A 30 -3.00 -49.78 -8.52
N ASP A 31 -3.08 -48.82 -7.59
CA ASP A 31 -3.22 -47.40 -7.91
C ASP A 31 -1.99 -46.84 -8.64
N ARG A 32 -0.78 -47.33 -8.35
CA ARG A 32 0.43 -46.94 -9.10
C ARG A 32 0.38 -47.42 -10.55
N ALA A 33 -0.10 -48.64 -10.79
CA ALA A 33 -0.24 -49.15 -12.13
C ALA A 33 -1.28 -48.34 -12.93
N GLU A 34 -2.36 -47.91 -12.28
CA GLU A 34 -3.37 -47.04 -12.89
C GLU A 34 -2.81 -45.65 -13.22
N ILE A 35 -2.08 -45.02 -12.29
CA ILE A 35 -1.45 -43.70 -12.49
C ILE A 35 -0.44 -43.75 -13.65
N ILE A 36 0.38 -44.80 -13.74
CA ILE A 36 1.33 -44.97 -14.85
C ILE A 36 0.57 -45.11 -16.19
N SER A 37 -0.52 -45.87 -16.22
CA SER A 37 -1.34 -46.03 -17.43
C SER A 37 -2.00 -44.70 -17.87
N GLN A 38 -2.43 -43.88 -16.92
CA GLN A 38 -3.03 -42.57 -17.18
C GLN A 38 -2.00 -41.56 -17.69
N ILE A 39 -0.77 -41.58 -17.14
CA ILE A 39 0.34 -40.77 -17.63
C ILE A 39 0.69 -41.16 -19.07
N GLU A 40 0.76 -42.45 -19.38
CA GLU A 40 1.11 -42.93 -20.72
C GLU A 40 0.03 -42.57 -21.75
N LYS A 41 -1.25 -42.60 -21.35
CA LYS A 41 -2.39 -42.18 -22.16
C LYS A 41 -2.39 -40.67 -22.46
N ILE A 42 -2.04 -39.83 -21.47
CA ILE A 42 -1.91 -38.37 -21.62
C ILE A 42 -0.68 -38.02 -22.47
N THR A 43 0.39 -38.81 -22.37
CA THR A 43 1.63 -38.61 -23.13
C THR A 43 1.47 -39.01 -24.61
N GLN A 44 0.63 -40.01 -24.91
CA GLN A 44 0.30 -40.38 -26.29
C GLN A 44 -0.65 -39.38 -26.98
N GLN A 45 -1.57 -38.74 -26.26
CA GLN A 45 -2.53 -37.79 -26.84
C GLN A 45 -1.91 -36.45 -27.29
N ASN A 46 -0.75 -36.06 -26.77
CA ASN A 46 -0.14 -34.74 -27.04
C ASN A 46 1.12 -34.74 -27.91
N ARG A 47 1.46 -35.86 -28.57
CA ARG A 47 2.68 -35.93 -29.39
C ARG A 47 2.48 -35.34 -30.80
N GLN A 48 2.61 -34.01 -30.93
CA GLN A 48 2.89 -33.41 -32.24
C GLN A 48 4.35 -33.71 -32.63
N ARG A 49 4.53 -34.44 -33.75
CA ARG A 49 5.83 -34.77 -34.32
C ARG A 49 6.36 -33.58 -35.13
N PHE A 50 7.45 -32.98 -34.70
CA PHE A 50 8.26 -32.11 -35.56
C PHE A 50 9.34 -32.96 -36.24
N ASP A 51 9.25 -33.06 -37.56
CA ASP A 51 10.22 -33.78 -38.40
C ASP A 51 11.49 -32.94 -38.61
N THR A 52 12.64 -33.59 -38.48
CA THR A 52 13.98 -32.97 -38.42
C THR A 52 14.65 -32.90 -39.80
N SER A 53 13.86 -32.90 -40.88
CA SER A 53 14.34 -32.99 -42.26
C SER A 53 14.37 -31.66 -43.03
N SER A 54 13.96 -30.53 -42.42
CA SER A 54 13.87 -29.22 -43.12
C SER A 54 15.06 -28.26 -42.94
N PHE A 55 16.12 -28.63 -42.22
CA PHE A 55 17.29 -27.76 -42.05
C PHE A 55 18.58 -28.41 -42.54
N SER A 56 18.74 -28.50 -43.87
CA SER A 56 20.07 -28.65 -44.46
C SER A 56 20.31 -27.56 -45.50
N VAL A 57 21.05 -26.52 -45.09
CA VAL A 57 21.62 -25.53 -46.02
C VAL A 57 23.08 -25.88 -46.23
N LYS A 58 23.39 -26.29 -47.46
CA LYS A 58 24.74 -26.65 -47.92
C LYS A 58 25.49 -25.37 -48.30
N ALA A 59 26.41 -24.89 -47.48
CA ALA A 59 27.20 -23.69 -47.76
C ALA A 59 28.39 -24.01 -48.70
N GLN A 60 28.48 -23.28 -49.81
CA GLN A 60 29.30 -23.65 -50.97
C GLN A 60 30.66 -22.91 -51.09
N LYS A 61 31.12 -22.13 -50.10
CA LYS A 61 32.44 -21.48 -50.18
C LYS A 61 33.16 -21.42 -48.82
N ARG A 62 34.35 -22.03 -48.75
CA ARG A 62 35.32 -21.88 -47.66
C ARG A 62 36.05 -20.54 -47.85
N GLY A 63 35.74 -19.56 -47.00
CA GLY A 63 36.39 -18.25 -47.02
C GLY A 63 36.83 -17.85 -45.61
N PHE A 64 38.13 -17.63 -45.44
CA PHE A 64 38.82 -17.14 -44.22
C PHE A 64 38.24 -15.82 -43.66
N PHE A 65 37.42 -15.11 -44.43
CA PHE A 65 36.85 -13.81 -44.06
C PHE A 65 35.76 -13.86 -42.98
N PHE A 66 34.99 -14.95 -42.87
CA PHE A 66 33.89 -15.04 -41.90
C PHE A 66 34.36 -14.99 -40.43
N PRO A 67 35.38 -15.75 -39.98
CA PRO A 67 35.87 -15.65 -38.60
C PRO A 67 36.53 -14.31 -38.29
N LEU A 68 37.13 -13.63 -39.28
CA LEU A 68 37.74 -12.31 -39.07
C LEU A 68 36.67 -11.23 -38.82
N VAL A 69 35.58 -11.25 -39.59
CA VAL A 69 34.45 -10.32 -39.40
C VAL A 69 33.77 -10.58 -38.06
N VAL A 70 33.59 -11.85 -37.68
CA VAL A 70 33.03 -12.22 -36.36
C VAL A 70 33.91 -11.71 -35.22
N ASN A 71 35.24 -11.85 -35.32
CA ASN A 71 36.14 -11.35 -34.28
C ASN A 71 36.16 -9.81 -34.21
N ILE A 72 36.12 -9.11 -35.34
CA ILE A 72 36.02 -7.64 -35.37
C ILE A 72 34.67 -7.19 -34.79
N LEU A 73 33.59 -7.91 -35.06
CA LEU A 73 32.27 -7.62 -34.53
C LEU A 73 32.22 -7.89 -33.03
N ILE A 74 32.86 -8.95 -32.52
CA ILE A 74 33.00 -9.21 -31.08
C ILE A 74 33.82 -8.12 -30.40
N ILE A 75 34.96 -7.71 -30.97
CA ILE A 75 35.80 -6.65 -30.40
C ILE A 75 35.04 -5.31 -30.39
N SER A 76 34.34 -4.99 -31.48
CA SER A 76 33.55 -3.77 -31.58
C SER A 76 32.35 -3.77 -30.63
N THR A 77 31.66 -4.91 -30.47
CA THR A 77 30.54 -5.06 -29.52
C THR A 77 31.04 -5.03 -28.07
N THR A 78 32.24 -5.56 -27.81
CA THR A 78 32.87 -5.50 -26.48
C THR A 78 33.35 -4.08 -26.15
N ALA A 79 33.91 -3.35 -27.13
CA ALA A 79 34.30 -1.96 -26.96
C ALA A 79 33.08 -1.03 -26.80
N LEU A 80 32.01 -1.24 -27.57
CA LEU A 80 30.72 -0.55 -27.41
C LEU A 80 30.02 -0.93 -26.11
N GLY A 81 30.16 -2.18 -25.67
CA GLY A 81 29.67 -2.65 -24.36
C GLY A 81 30.44 -2.01 -23.21
N LEU A 82 31.77 -1.91 -23.28
CA LEU A 82 32.60 -1.24 -22.28
C LEU A 82 32.40 0.28 -22.28
N TYR A 83 32.23 0.90 -23.45
CA TYR A 83 31.90 2.33 -23.56
C TYR A 83 30.47 2.62 -23.06
N GLY A 84 29.52 1.75 -23.37
CA GLY A 84 28.15 1.79 -22.86
C GLY A 84 28.10 1.60 -21.35
N LEU A 85 28.85 0.65 -20.79
CA LEU A 85 28.98 0.44 -19.35
C LEU A 85 29.69 1.62 -18.68
N ASN A 86 30.76 2.17 -19.26
CA ASN A 86 31.43 3.35 -18.70
C ASN A 86 30.51 4.59 -18.70
N LYS A 87 29.69 4.77 -19.75
CA LYS A 87 28.68 5.84 -19.81
C LYS A 87 27.52 5.60 -18.84
N LEU A 88 27.12 4.34 -18.62
CA LEU A 88 26.05 3.95 -17.70
C LEU A 88 26.50 3.99 -16.23
N PHE A 89 27.79 3.73 -15.95
CA PHE A 89 28.38 3.84 -14.61
C PHE A 89 28.78 5.28 -14.25
N SER A 90 29.17 6.12 -15.21
CA SER A 90 29.31 7.57 -15.00
C SER A 90 27.98 8.29 -14.85
N LEU A 91 26.88 7.76 -15.42
CA LEU A 91 25.52 8.22 -15.11
C LEU A 91 25.00 7.72 -13.75
N ARG A 92 25.47 6.57 -13.26
CA ARG A 92 25.08 6.01 -11.94
C ARG A 92 25.93 6.47 -10.77
N THR A 93 27.11 7.04 -10.98
CA THR A 93 27.89 7.67 -9.89
C THR A 93 27.37 9.05 -9.51
N THR A 94 26.56 9.69 -10.36
CA THR A 94 25.70 10.81 -9.96
C THR A 94 24.39 10.35 -9.31
N GLU A 95 23.92 9.12 -9.55
CA GLU A 95 22.63 8.64 -9.03
C GLU A 95 22.70 8.17 -7.56
N ILE A 96 23.88 7.76 -7.07
CA ILE A 96 24.09 7.45 -5.64
C ILE A 96 24.13 8.73 -4.76
N GLN A 97 24.32 9.91 -5.36
CA GLN A 97 24.07 11.19 -4.69
C GLN A 97 22.63 11.69 -4.87
N GLN A 98 21.81 11.05 -5.71
CA GLN A 98 20.47 11.53 -6.07
C GLN A 98 19.31 10.84 -5.36
N THR A 99 19.54 9.85 -4.50
CA THR A 99 18.48 9.34 -3.60
C THR A 99 17.97 10.44 -2.65
N GLY A 100 18.73 11.53 -2.45
CA GLY A 100 18.27 12.75 -1.78
C GLY A 100 17.47 13.72 -2.67
N THR A 101 17.66 13.71 -4.00
CA THR A 101 16.95 14.63 -4.93
C THR A 101 15.60 14.13 -5.42
N THR A 102 15.34 12.81 -5.42
CA THR A 102 14.02 12.29 -5.81
C THR A 102 12.94 12.63 -4.78
N ILE A 103 13.29 12.68 -3.49
CA ILE A 103 12.42 13.15 -2.40
C ILE A 103 12.15 14.66 -2.54
N ASN A 104 13.19 15.47 -2.82
CA ASN A 104 13.04 16.91 -3.08
C ASN A 104 12.17 17.22 -4.32
N SER A 105 12.14 16.33 -5.33
CA SER A 105 11.31 16.51 -6.54
C SER A 105 9.82 16.22 -6.30
N ALA A 106 9.50 15.18 -5.52
CA ALA A 106 8.11 14.81 -5.24
C ALA A 106 7.43 15.86 -4.33
N GLU A 107 8.15 16.31 -3.30
CA GLU A 107 7.65 17.32 -2.36
C GLU A 107 7.66 18.73 -2.98
N GLY A 108 8.64 19.05 -3.84
CA GLY A 108 8.63 20.27 -4.65
C GLY A 108 7.46 20.33 -5.65
N LYS A 109 7.14 19.20 -6.29
CA LYS A 109 5.93 19.08 -7.14
C LYS A 109 4.65 19.23 -6.33
N LEU A 110 4.61 18.70 -5.10
CA LEU A 110 3.46 18.85 -4.21
C LEU A 110 3.23 20.31 -3.82
N ILE A 111 4.29 21.06 -3.50
CA ILE A 111 4.19 22.51 -3.22
C ILE A 111 3.64 23.25 -4.45
N GLN A 112 4.11 22.90 -5.66
CA GLN A 112 3.65 23.52 -6.89
C GLN A 112 2.18 23.17 -7.20
N GLU A 113 1.75 21.94 -6.93
CA GLU A 113 0.35 21.53 -7.12
C GLU A 113 -0.57 22.20 -6.10
N ILE A 114 -0.16 22.32 -4.83
CA ILE A 114 -0.92 23.06 -3.81
C ILE A 114 -1.07 24.53 -4.19
N LYS A 115 0.00 25.15 -4.72
CA LYS A 115 -0.06 26.52 -5.21
C LYS A 115 -1.05 26.66 -6.37
N LYS A 116 -1.00 25.73 -7.32
CA LYS A 116 -1.90 25.70 -8.48
C LYS A 116 -3.36 25.45 -8.09
N GLU A 117 -3.60 24.56 -7.12
CA GLU A 117 -4.93 24.30 -6.56
C GLU A 117 -5.49 25.55 -5.87
N ALA A 118 -4.68 26.20 -5.02
CA ALA A 118 -5.05 27.44 -4.35
C ALA A 118 -5.34 28.56 -5.35
N GLU A 119 -4.49 28.73 -6.37
CA GLU A 119 -4.71 29.69 -7.47
C GLU A 119 -6.02 29.41 -8.23
N GLY A 120 -6.34 28.14 -8.48
CA GLY A 120 -7.59 27.73 -9.12
C GLY A 120 -8.82 28.02 -8.26
N GLN A 121 -8.76 27.75 -6.95
CA GLN A 121 -9.85 28.07 -6.02
C GLN A 121 -10.02 29.59 -5.86
N LEU A 122 -8.93 30.33 -5.74
CA LEU A 122 -8.91 31.79 -5.70
C LEU A 122 -9.55 32.38 -6.96
N ALA A 123 -9.17 31.92 -8.15
CA ALA A 123 -9.74 32.39 -9.40
C ALA A 123 -11.26 32.17 -9.48
N ARG A 124 -11.76 31.01 -9.03
CA ARG A 124 -13.20 30.73 -8.96
C ARG A 124 -13.92 31.68 -8.01
N LYS A 125 -13.37 31.90 -6.81
CA LYS A 125 -13.95 32.83 -5.82
C LYS A 125 -13.92 34.28 -6.29
N GLU A 126 -12.85 34.70 -6.97
CA GLU A 126 -12.74 36.02 -7.59
C GLU A 126 -13.81 36.21 -8.67
N GLN A 127 -14.07 35.16 -9.46
CA GLN A 127 -15.12 35.17 -10.49
C GLN A 127 -16.53 35.24 -9.89
N GLU A 128 -16.81 34.49 -8.82
CA GLU A 128 -18.08 34.58 -8.07
C GLU A 128 -18.30 35.99 -7.49
N ILE A 129 -17.26 36.60 -6.91
CA ILE A 129 -17.31 37.98 -6.41
C ILE A 129 -17.60 38.96 -7.55
N TYR A 130 -16.93 38.81 -8.68
CA TYR A 130 -17.14 39.65 -9.86
C TYR A 130 -18.56 39.54 -10.40
N GLU A 131 -19.12 38.33 -10.48
CA GLU A 131 -20.51 38.11 -10.90
C GLU A 131 -21.51 38.77 -9.94
N LEU A 132 -21.30 38.65 -8.62
CA LEU A 132 -22.16 39.31 -7.63
C LEU A 132 -22.03 40.84 -7.68
N GLN A 133 -20.83 41.37 -7.90
CA GLN A 133 -20.62 42.81 -8.09
C GLN A 133 -21.32 43.31 -9.35
N ALA A 134 -21.24 42.57 -10.46
CA ALA A 134 -21.94 42.91 -11.70
C ALA A 134 -23.47 42.87 -11.52
N ARG A 135 -23.99 41.86 -10.81
CA ARG A 135 -25.42 41.79 -10.46
C ARG A 135 -25.85 42.95 -9.56
N LEU A 136 -25.01 43.36 -8.61
CA LEU A 136 -25.28 44.49 -7.74
C LEU A 136 -25.32 45.82 -8.52
N ALA A 137 -24.38 46.04 -9.44
CA ALA A 137 -24.38 47.21 -10.32
C ALA A 137 -25.61 47.23 -11.25
N GLN A 138 -26.00 46.06 -11.79
CA GLN A 138 -27.23 45.94 -12.59
C GLN A 138 -28.48 46.22 -11.74
N LEU A 139 -28.51 45.75 -10.49
CA LEU A 139 -29.59 46.02 -9.55
C LEU A 139 -29.76 47.53 -9.30
N GLU A 140 -28.65 48.24 -9.07
CA GLU A 140 -28.63 49.69 -8.89
C GLU A 140 -29.14 50.43 -10.15
N LYS A 141 -28.77 49.95 -11.34
CA LYS A 141 -29.30 50.48 -12.61
C LYS A 141 -30.81 50.22 -12.75
N THR A 142 -31.29 49.03 -12.39
CA THR A 142 -32.73 48.71 -12.45
C THR A 142 -33.54 49.57 -11.47
N GLN A 143 -33.01 49.82 -10.27
CA GLN A 143 -33.64 50.71 -9.29
C GLN A 143 -33.79 52.13 -9.84
N ALA A 144 -32.77 52.66 -10.51
CA ALA A 144 -32.85 53.98 -11.15
C ALA A 144 -33.90 54.01 -12.29
N SER A 145 -33.96 52.98 -13.13
CA SER A 145 -34.95 52.90 -14.23
C SER A 145 -36.40 52.70 -13.75
N LEU A 146 -36.56 52.13 -12.56
CA LEU A 146 -37.88 51.89 -11.99
C LEU A 146 -38.57 53.23 -11.66
N GLN A 147 -37.83 54.19 -11.09
CA GLN A 147 -38.36 55.53 -10.78
C GLN A 147 -38.87 56.24 -12.03
N SER A 148 -38.10 56.23 -13.12
CA SER A 148 -38.56 56.80 -14.40
C SER A 148 -39.78 56.08 -14.98
N SER A 149 -39.86 54.75 -14.84
CA SER A 149 -41.01 53.98 -15.33
C SER A 149 -42.30 54.28 -14.58
N PHE A 150 -42.21 54.62 -13.28
CA PHE A 150 -43.36 55.03 -12.48
C PHE A 150 -43.89 56.40 -12.92
N GLU A 151 -42.99 57.37 -13.12
CA GLU A 151 -43.35 58.71 -13.60
C GLU A 151 -44.00 58.64 -14.99
N GLU A 152 -43.48 57.79 -15.87
CA GLU A 152 -44.02 57.61 -17.22
C GLU A 152 -45.42 56.97 -17.21
N ARG A 153 -45.64 55.90 -16.41
CA ARG A 153 -46.97 55.27 -16.27
C ARG A 153 -48.00 56.23 -15.70
N LEU A 154 -47.60 57.06 -14.75
CA LEU A 154 -48.47 58.06 -14.17
C LEU A 154 -48.85 59.12 -15.22
N ALA A 155 -47.88 59.64 -15.96
CA ALA A 155 -48.10 60.62 -17.02
C ALA A 155 -49.00 60.06 -18.14
N GLN A 156 -48.79 58.80 -18.54
CA GLN A 156 -49.65 58.12 -19.52
C GLN A 156 -51.09 58.01 -19.03
N LYS A 157 -51.32 57.61 -17.78
CA LYS A 157 -52.68 57.52 -17.21
C LYS A 157 -53.35 58.88 -17.06
N GLU A 158 -52.61 59.91 -16.65
CA GLU A 158 -53.12 61.27 -16.60
C GLU A 158 -53.51 61.78 -18.00
N ALA A 159 -52.76 61.41 -19.05
CA ALA A 159 -53.09 61.75 -20.44
C ALA A 159 -54.33 60.98 -20.95
N GLU A 160 -54.42 59.67 -20.68
CA GLU A 160 -55.58 58.84 -21.03
C GLU A 160 -56.88 59.40 -20.43
N PHE A 161 -56.87 59.78 -19.14
CA PHE A 161 -58.04 60.36 -18.50
C PHE A 161 -58.41 61.73 -19.06
N LYS A 162 -57.43 62.57 -19.44
CA LYS A 162 -57.70 63.83 -20.13
C LYS A 162 -58.38 63.63 -21.48
N GLU A 163 -58.01 62.60 -22.24
CA GLU A 163 -58.69 62.27 -23.49
C GLU A 163 -60.11 61.71 -23.26
N LEU A 164 -60.29 60.86 -22.25
CA LEU A 164 -61.61 60.33 -21.89
C LEU A 164 -62.58 61.45 -21.47
N ILE A 165 -62.12 62.43 -20.69
CA ILE A 165 -62.93 63.60 -20.31
C ILE A 165 -63.37 64.36 -21.56
N LYS A 166 -62.46 64.63 -22.52
CA LYS A 166 -62.81 65.33 -23.76
C LYS A 166 -63.88 64.58 -24.56
N LYS A 167 -63.72 63.26 -24.72
CA LYS A 167 -64.69 62.41 -25.43
C LYS A 167 -66.05 62.40 -24.73
N GLU A 168 -66.10 62.25 -23.41
CA GLU A 168 -67.35 62.25 -22.65
C GLU A 168 -68.07 63.61 -22.71
N VAL A 169 -67.32 64.72 -22.67
CA VAL A 169 -67.87 66.08 -22.78
C VAL A 169 -68.42 66.36 -24.19
N GLU A 170 -67.76 65.89 -25.24
CA GLU A 170 -68.25 66.00 -26.62
C GLU A 170 -69.52 65.17 -26.85
N GLN A 171 -69.58 63.94 -26.33
CA GLN A 171 -70.77 63.10 -26.40
C GLN A 171 -71.97 63.72 -25.67
N GLU A 172 -71.74 64.30 -24.49
CA GLU A 172 -72.81 64.95 -23.73
C GLU A 172 -73.26 66.25 -24.44
N ARG A 173 -72.36 66.98 -25.10
CA ARG A 173 -72.71 68.12 -25.95
C ARG A 173 -73.63 67.72 -27.09
N GLU A 174 -73.32 66.63 -27.81
CA GLU A 174 -74.17 66.11 -28.89
C GLU A 174 -75.55 65.66 -28.38
N ARG A 175 -75.60 65.04 -27.20
CA ARG A 175 -76.85 64.61 -26.57
C ARG A 175 -77.75 65.79 -26.21
N LEU A 176 -77.17 66.84 -25.63
CA LEU A 176 -77.89 68.05 -25.24
C LEU A 176 -78.36 68.86 -26.46
N LEU A 177 -77.60 68.86 -27.56
CA LEU A 177 -78.02 69.44 -28.85
C LEU A 177 -79.24 68.71 -29.44
N LYS A 178 -79.27 67.37 -29.38
CA LYS A 178 -80.41 66.54 -29.85
C LYS A 178 -81.69 66.75 -29.02
N GLN A 179 -81.58 67.24 -27.78
CA GLN A 179 -82.71 67.52 -26.89
C GLN A 179 -83.32 68.93 -27.08
N GLY A 180 -82.77 69.75 -27.98
CA GLY A 180 -83.35 71.06 -28.35
C GLY A 180 -83.24 72.16 -27.29
N LEU A 181 -82.27 72.06 -26.36
CA LEU A 181 -82.03 73.10 -25.35
C LEU A 181 -81.34 74.34 -25.94
N SER A 182 -81.57 75.51 -25.35
CA SER A 182 -80.87 76.75 -25.71
C SER A 182 -79.38 76.68 -25.36
N GLU A 183 -78.52 77.26 -26.21
CA GLU A 183 -77.05 77.27 -26.10
C GLU A 183 -76.53 77.63 -24.67
N ALA A 184 -77.16 78.60 -24.00
CA ALA A 184 -76.76 79.04 -22.66
C ALA A 184 -76.95 77.95 -21.57
N VAL A 185 -78.05 77.19 -21.64
CA VAL A 185 -78.35 76.10 -20.70
C VAL A 185 -77.45 74.88 -20.97
N ILE A 186 -77.12 74.64 -22.25
CA ILE A 186 -76.17 73.58 -22.64
C ILE A 186 -74.81 73.85 -22.03
N GLN A 187 -74.29 75.09 -22.12
CA GLN A 187 -72.99 75.43 -21.56
C GLN A 187 -72.93 75.30 -20.03
N GLU A 188 -73.98 75.68 -19.31
CA GLU A 188 -74.00 75.55 -17.84
C GLU A 188 -74.03 74.08 -17.41
N ARG A 189 -74.82 73.22 -18.10
CA ARG A 189 -74.82 71.77 -17.87
C ARG A 189 -73.50 71.13 -18.25
N LEU A 190 -72.88 71.53 -19.36
CA LEU A 190 -71.56 71.03 -19.76
C LEU A 190 -70.50 71.35 -18.71
N LYS A 191 -70.47 72.58 -18.19
CA LYS A 191 -69.51 72.97 -17.14
C LYS A 191 -69.69 72.18 -15.85
N LYS A 192 -70.94 71.94 -15.41
CA LYS A 192 -71.22 71.11 -14.24
C LYS A 192 -70.80 69.65 -14.48
N PHE A 193 -71.12 69.10 -15.65
CA PHE A 193 -70.74 67.74 -16.03
C PHE A 193 -69.21 67.58 -16.15
N GLU A 194 -68.52 68.52 -16.79
CA GLU A 194 -67.06 68.54 -16.88
C GLU A 194 -66.42 68.62 -15.50
N ALA A 195 -66.94 69.46 -14.59
CA ALA A 195 -66.45 69.56 -13.22
C ALA A 195 -66.67 68.27 -12.42
N GLU A 196 -67.84 67.62 -12.55
CA GLU A 196 -68.15 66.34 -11.90
C GLU A 196 -67.25 65.21 -12.43
N ARG A 197 -67.03 65.15 -13.75
CA ARG A 197 -66.15 64.16 -14.39
C ARG A 197 -64.69 64.39 -14.05
N MET A 198 -64.23 65.64 -14.06
CA MET A 198 -62.89 66.01 -13.58
C MET A 198 -62.68 65.56 -12.15
N ALA A 199 -63.63 65.80 -11.23
CA ALA A 199 -63.53 65.35 -9.85
C ALA A 199 -63.52 63.81 -9.72
N PHE A 200 -64.30 63.09 -10.55
CA PHE A 200 -64.32 61.63 -10.58
C PHE A 200 -62.97 61.04 -11.04
N TYR A 201 -62.45 61.51 -12.18
CA TYR A 201 -61.17 61.04 -12.71
C TYR A 201 -59.97 61.48 -11.85
N GLN A 202 -60.05 62.64 -11.20
CA GLN A 202 -59.03 63.06 -10.23
C GLN A 202 -58.94 62.08 -9.05
N LYS A 203 -60.08 61.62 -8.52
CA LYS A 203 -60.09 60.58 -7.47
C LYS A 203 -59.46 59.27 -7.95
N GLN A 204 -59.73 58.86 -9.20
CA GLN A 204 -59.11 57.66 -9.76
C GLN A 204 -57.60 57.82 -9.97
N ILE A 205 -57.13 59.01 -10.37
CA ILE A 205 -55.69 59.32 -10.45
C ILE A 205 -55.04 59.24 -9.07
N ASP A 206 -55.69 59.77 -8.03
CA ASP A 206 -55.16 59.74 -6.67
C ASP A 206 -55.12 58.31 -6.09
N GLU A 207 -56.13 57.48 -6.40
CA GLU A 207 -56.11 56.05 -6.06
C GLU A 207 -55.02 55.29 -6.81
N PHE A 208 -54.85 55.57 -8.10
CA PHE A 208 -53.78 54.97 -8.91
C PHE A 208 -52.38 55.41 -8.45
N LYS A 209 -52.21 56.68 -8.05
CA LYS A 209 -50.98 57.19 -7.40
C LYS A 209 -50.66 56.41 -6.13
N LYS A 210 -51.65 56.19 -5.25
CA LYS A 210 -51.45 55.40 -4.03
C LYS A 210 -51.07 53.95 -4.32
N GLN A 211 -51.68 53.32 -5.32
CA GLN A 211 -51.34 51.96 -5.74
C GLN A 211 -49.90 51.89 -6.27
N LEU A 212 -49.51 52.80 -7.17
CA LEU A 212 -48.14 52.88 -7.69
C LEU A 212 -47.11 53.18 -6.59
N GLU A 213 -47.43 54.04 -5.62
CA GLU A 213 -46.55 54.30 -4.48
C GLU A 213 -46.35 53.05 -3.61
N GLN A 214 -47.42 52.29 -3.34
CA GLN A 214 -47.29 51.01 -2.63
C GLN A 214 -46.43 50.01 -3.40
N GLU A 215 -46.64 49.88 -4.72
CA GLU A 215 -45.80 49.02 -5.56
C GLU A 215 -44.34 49.49 -5.54
N ARG A 216 -44.08 50.80 -5.59
CA ARG A 216 -42.73 51.37 -5.50
C ARG A 216 -42.08 51.04 -4.17
N PHE A 217 -42.76 51.23 -3.05
CA PHE A 217 -42.24 50.89 -1.73
C PHE A 217 -41.96 49.39 -1.59
N ALA A 218 -42.85 48.53 -2.10
CA ALA A 218 -42.64 47.08 -2.09
C ALA A 218 -41.42 46.69 -2.94
N ALA A 219 -41.28 47.28 -4.13
CA ALA A 219 -40.13 47.08 -5.00
C ALA A 219 -38.83 47.58 -4.35
N GLU A 220 -38.78 48.81 -3.83
CA GLU A 220 -37.62 49.37 -3.12
C GLU A 220 -37.19 48.49 -1.92
N ALA A 221 -38.15 48.00 -1.14
CA ALA A 221 -37.88 47.09 -0.04
C ALA A 221 -37.28 45.76 -0.51
N SER A 222 -37.75 45.22 -1.64
CA SER A 222 -37.18 44.01 -2.25
C SER A 222 -35.75 44.24 -2.73
N TYR A 223 -35.48 45.37 -3.42
CA TYR A 223 -34.14 45.74 -3.86
C TYR A 223 -33.18 45.93 -2.69
N ALA A 224 -33.62 46.56 -1.61
CA ALA A 224 -32.82 46.73 -0.40
C ALA A 224 -32.44 45.37 0.24
N LYS A 225 -33.37 44.41 0.25
CA LYS A 225 -33.08 43.03 0.71
C LYS A 225 -32.06 42.35 -0.18
N LEU A 226 -32.25 42.35 -1.52
CA LEU A 226 -31.30 41.74 -2.46
C LEU A 226 -29.91 42.39 -2.36
N ARG A 227 -29.83 43.72 -2.24
CA ARG A 227 -28.56 44.43 -2.07
C ARG A 227 -27.84 43.99 -0.80
N LYS A 228 -28.58 43.86 0.31
CA LYS A 228 -28.02 43.37 1.58
C LYS A 228 -27.51 41.93 1.44
N GLU A 229 -28.29 41.04 0.83
CA GLU A 229 -27.88 39.65 0.58
C GLU A 229 -26.62 39.56 -0.28
N TYR A 230 -26.56 40.28 -1.41
CA TYR A 230 -25.37 40.31 -2.26
C TYR A 230 -24.16 40.91 -1.53
N SER A 231 -24.34 41.98 -0.75
CA SER A 231 -23.24 42.55 0.04
C SER A 231 -22.69 41.59 1.10
N ASN A 232 -23.59 40.85 1.78
CA ASN A 232 -23.21 39.83 2.76
C ASN A 232 -22.50 38.65 2.11
N ASN A 233 -22.97 38.22 0.93
CA ASN A 233 -22.34 37.15 0.16
C ASN A 233 -20.95 37.55 -0.31
N ILE A 234 -20.78 38.79 -0.82
CA ILE A 234 -19.46 39.33 -1.19
C ILE A 234 -18.53 39.38 0.03
N ALA A 235 -19.01 39.83 1.19
CA ALA A 235 -18.21 39.85 2.42
C ALA A 235 -17.77 38.43 2.83
N THR A 236 -18.69 37.47 2.77
CA THR A 236 -18.41 36.06 3.10
C THR A 236 -17.38 35.46 2.14
N LEU A 237 -17.54 35.67 0.83
CA LEU A 237 -16.58 35.21 -0.18
C LEU A 237 -15.20 35.84 -0.01
N ASN A 238 -15.11 37.11 0.42
CA ASN A 238 -13.84 37.76 0.74
C ASN A 238 -13.15 37.13 1.97
N VAL A 239 -13.91 36.76 3.00
CA VAL A 239 -13.38 36.05 4.17
C VAL A 239 -12.90 34.64 3.76
N GLU A 240 -13.67 33.91 2.96
CA GLU A 240 -13.26 32.61 2.43
C GLU A 240 -11.98 32.71 1.60
N ARG A 241 -11.88 33.73 0.74
CA ARG A 241 -10.68 34.03 -0.04
C ARG A 241 -9.44 34.24 0.85
N GLN A 242 -9.57 35.02 1.92
CA GLN A 242 -8.47 35.22 2.87
C GLN A 242 -8.07 33.93 3.57
N LYS A 243 -9.07 33.12 3.96
CA LYS A 243 -8.83 31.83 4.60
C LYS A 243 -8.08 30.85 3.68
N ILE A 244 -8.45 30.79 2.39
CA ILE A 244 -7.75 29.96 1.39
C ILE A 244 -6.28 30.39 1.26
N LEU A 245 -6.00 31.70 1.24
CA LEU A 245 -4.63 32.23 1.18
C LEU A 245 -3.80 31.89 2.42
N GLU A 246 -4.38 32.02 3.62
CA GLU A 246 -3.71 31.66 4.86
C GLU A 246 -3.46 30.17 4.97
N GLU A 247 -4.44 29.34 4.62
CA GLU A 247 -4.30 27.88 4.64
C GLU A 247 -3.25 27.40 3.64
N ALA A 248 -3.23 27.96 2.43
CA ALA A 248 -2.19 27.65 1.44
C ALA A 248 -0.79 28.01 1.96
N ARG A 249 -0.63 29.17 2.60
CA ARG A 249 0.65 29.59 3.21
C ARG A 249 1.06 28.67 4.37
N GLN A 250 0.12 28.30 5.24
CA GLN A 250 0.40 27.40 6.37
C GLN A 250 0.84 26.03 5.88
N ARG A 251 0.14 25.45 4.89
CA ARG A 251 0.52 24.16 4.29
C ARG A 251 1.89 24.22 3.62
N GLU A 252 2.20 25.30 2.90
CA GLU A 252 3.52 25.50 2.29
C GLU A 252 4.63 25.57 3.35
N GLN A 253 4.42 26.32 4.44
CA GLN A 253 5.38 26.42 5.54
C GLN A 253 5.59 25.06 6.25
N GLN A 254 4.51 24.32 6.50
CA GLN A 254 4.59 22.97 7.09
C GLN A 254 5.38 22.01 6.19
N LEU A 255 5.14 22.03 4.88
CA LEU A 255 5.89 21.21 3.93
C LEU A 255 7.38 21.59 3.89
N ARG A 256 7.71 22.89 3.88
CA ARG A 256 9.10 23.35 3.96
C ARG A 256 9.79 22.91 5.25
N SER A 257 9.09 22.98 6.38
CA SER A 257 9.61 22.50 7.67
C SER A 257 9.87 20.99 7.65
N ASN A 258 8.94 20.20 7.11
CA ASN A 258 9.08 18.75 7.00
C ASN A 258 10.25 18.37 6.08
N LEU A 259 10.42 19.08 4.96
CA LEU A 259 11.55 18.93 4.04
C LEU A 259 12.88 19.17 4.74
N GLU A 260 12.99 20.26 5.51
CA GLU A 260 14.19 20.60 6.24
C GLU A 260 14.54 19.53 7.29
N GLN A 261 13.54 19.04 8.05
CA GLN A 261 13.74 17.95 9.01
C GLN A 261 14.20 16.65 8.32
N LYS A 262 13.58 16.28 7.20
CA LYS A 262 13.97 15.11 6.39
C LYS A 262 15.39 15.23 5.85
N ASN A 263 15.78 16.41 5.38
CA ASN A 263 17.15 16.66 4.91
C ASN A 263 18.18 16.55 6.04
N GLN A 264 17.86 17.07 7.24
CA GLN A 264 18.73 16.90 8.41
C GLN A 264 18.85 15.44 8.84
N GLU A 265 17.76 14.68 8.81
CA GLU A 265 17.77 13.24 9.11
C GLU A 265 18.64 12.48 8.11
N LEU A 266 18.47 12.73 6.80
CA LEU A 266 19.28 12.12 5.73
C LEU A 266 20.77 12.49 5.85
N ALA A 267 21.10 13.74 6.17
CA ALA A 267 22.48 14.16 6.41
C ALA A 267 23.08 13.41 7.62
N SER A 268 22.29 13.22 8.69
CA SER A 268 22.73 12.48 9.86
C SER A 268 22.95 10.99 9.59
N THR A 269 22.10 10.36 8.77
CA THR A 269 22.25 8.95 8.39
C THR A 269 23.43 8.76 7.46
N ALA A 270 23.63 9.65 6.48
CA ALA A 270 24.80 9.65 5.61
C ALA A 270 26.11 9.77 6.41
N ALA A 271 26.14 10.66 7.42
CA ALA A 271 27.28 10.79 8.32
C ALA A 271 27.55 9.49 9.11
N ARG A 272 26.52 8.86 9.67
CA ARG A 272 26.66 7.56 10.37
C ARG A 272 27.15 6.44 9.46
N VAL A 273 26.62 6.35 8.25
CA VAL A 273 27.06 5.35 7.25
C VAL A 273 28.53 5.57 6.90
N SER A 274 28.96 6.82 6.68
CA SER A 274 30.36 7.13 6.40
C SER A 274 31.30 6.75 7.56
N ALA A 275 30.88 7.00 8.81
CA ALA A 275 31.63 6.61 10.00
C ALA A 275 31.76 5.09 10.12
N SER A 276 30.66 4.35 9.92
CA SER A 276 30.68 2.88 9.95
C SER A 276 31.55 2.26 8.86
N LEU A 277 31.62 2.89 7.69
CA LEU A 277 32.47 2.43 6.58
C LEU A 277 33.95 2.66 6.90
N GLU A 278 34.30 3.78 7.53
CA GLU A 278 35.67 4.03 8.00
C GLU A 278 36.08 3.10 9.16
N GLU A 279 35.17 2.75 10.07
CA GLU A 279 35.41 1.72 11.09
C GLU A 279 35.65 0.34 10.47
N ALA A 280 34.80 -0.07 9.53
CA ALA A 280 34.94 -1.34 8.82
C ALA A 280 36.27 -1.43 8.03
N LYS A 281 36.70 -0.32 7.39
CA LYS A 281 38.02 -0.26 6.73
C LYS A 281 39.17 -0.45 7.71
N LYS A 282 39.09 0.16 8.91
CA LYS A 282 40.11 0.00 9.95
C LYS A 282 40.16 -1.42 10.49
N GLU A 283 39.01 -2.07 10.70
CA GLU A 283 38.95 -3.48 11.10
C GLU A 283 39.53 -4.40 10.01
N LEU A 284 39.21 -4.16 8.74
CA LEU A 284 39.76 -4.94 7.63
C LEU A 284 41.28 -4.81 7.56
N ALA A 285 41.81 -3.59 7.68
CA ALA A 285 43.26 -3.36 7.70
C ALA A 285 43.95 -4.07 8.87
N ARG A 286 43.30 -4.11 10.05
CA ARG A 286 43.81 -4.84 11.22
C ARG A 286 43.82 -6.35 10.99
N ILE A 287 42.79 -6.90 10.35
CA ILE A 287 42.72 -8.34 10.01
C ILE A 287 43.79 -8.70 8.97
N ASP A 288 44.00 -7.87 7.96
CA ASP A 288 45.03 -8.07 6.94
C ASP A 288 46.46 -8.05 7.53
N GLU A 289 46.73 -7.14 8.47
CA GLU A 289 48.02 -7.08 9.17
C GLU A 289 48.26 -8.33 10.03
N GLN A 290 47.25 -8.77 10.77
CA GLN A 290 47.31 -10.03 11.54
C GLN A 290 47.56 -11.24 10.64
N ARG A 291 46.95 -11.28 9.44
CA ARG A 291 47.16 -12.36 8.48
C ARG A 291 48.60 -12.40 7.96
N ARG A 292 49.18 -11.23 7.61
CA ARG A 292 50.58 -11.15 7.16
C ARG A 292 51.57 -11.59 8.24
N ALA A 293 51.31 -11.25 9.50
CA ALA A 293 52.14 -11.70 10.62
C ALA A 293 52.09 -13.23 10.79
N ALA A 294 50.92 -13.85 10.63
CA ALA A 294 50.76 -15.29 10.68
C ALA A 294 51.47 -16.01 9.51
N GLU A 295 51.35 -15.49 8.29
CA GLU A 295 52.04 -16.04 7.11
C GLU A 295 53.57 -15.99 7.27
N ALA A 296 54.13 -14.88 7.79
CA ALA A 296 55.57 -14.77 8.07
C ALA A 296 56.05 -15.76 9.15
N ALA A 297 55.23 -16.03 10.18
CA ALA A 297 55.54 -17.02 11.20
C ALA A 297 55.52 -18.45 10.63
N GLU A 298 54.58 -18.77 9.74
CA GLU A 298 54.51 -20.07 9.07
C GLU A 298 55.75 -20.34 8.19
N ASP A 299 56.25 -19.33 7.48
CA ASP A 299 57.48 -19.43 6.69
C ASP A 299 58.71 -19.68 7.58
N GLN A 300 58.82 -18.97 8.71
CA GLN A 300 59.91 -19.16 9.68
C GLN A 300 59.90 -20.56 10.31
N ILE A 301 58.71 -21.07 10.68
CA ILE A 301 58.54 -22.44 11.19
C ILE A 301 59.01 -23.45 10.14
N THR A 302 58.59 -23.29 8.89
CA THR A 302 59.00 -24.20 7.80
C THR A 302 60.52 -24.22 7.61
N GLY A 303 61.17 -23.05 7.63
CA GLY A 303 62.64 -22.94 7.54
C GLY A 303 63.38 -23.63 8.70
N LEU A 304 62.89 -23.48 9.93
CA LEU A 304 63.48 -24.13 11.10
C LEU A 304 63.35 -25.65 11.07
N TYR A 305 62.23 -26.19 10.56
CA TYR A 305 62.08 -27.64 10.37
C TYR A 305 63.11 -28.21 9.41
N GLN A 306 63.33 -27.55 8.28
CA GLN A 306 64.34 -27.95 7.29
C GLN A 306 65.75 -27.91 7.89
N ALA A 307 66.05 -26.89 8.71
CA ALA A 307 67.33 -26.76 9.39
C ALA A 307 67.55 -27.87 10.44
N ILE A 308 66.53 -28.22 11.23
CA ILE A 308 66.58 -29.33 12.20
C ILE A 308 66.87 -30.64 11.47
N GLN A 309 66.12 -30.93 10.40
CA GLN A 309 66.31 -32.15 9.61
C GLN A 309 67.72 -32.24 9.01
N SER A 310 68.24 -31.14 8.43
CA SER A 310 69.60 -31.11 7.87
C SER A 310 70.68 -31.33 8.93
N ASN A 311 70.53 -30.73 10.12
CA ASN A 311 71.49 -30.89 11.21
C ASN A 311 71.48 -32.30 11.79
N PHE A 312 70.31 -32.94 11.84
CA PHE A 312 70.19 -34.37 12.19
C PHE A 312 70.91 -35.27 11.17
N GLN A 313 70.74 -35.03 9.87
CA GLN A 313 71.43 -35.80 8.82
C GLN A 313 72.95 -35.65 8.90
N LYS A 314 73.44 -34.44 9.23
CA LYS A 314 74.86 -34.13 9.36
C LYS A 314 75.47 -34.54 10.72
N ARG A 315 74.72 -35.23 11.58
CA ARG A 315 75.11 -35.63 12.95
C ARG A 315 75.51 -34.46 13.85
N LYS A 316 75.02 -33.26 13.56
CA LYS A 316 75.26 -32.06 14.35
C LYS A 316 74.12 -31.89 15.37
N TYR A 317 74.07 -32.79 16.35
CA TYR A 317 72.94 -32.88 17.28
C TYR A 317 72.82 -31.65 18.19
N ASP A 318 73.94 -31.01 18.54
CA ASP A 318 73.94 -29.76 19.31
C ASP A 318 73.31 -28.58 18.55
N GLU A 319 73.62 -28.44 17.26
CA GLU A 319 73.00 -27.41 16.39
C GLU A 319 71.51 -27.71 16.15
N ALA A 320 71.12 -28.98 16.07
CA ALA A 320 69.72 -29.38 15.97
C ALA A 320 68.92 -29.04 17.24
N LEU A 321 69.49 -29.25 18.43
CA LEU A 321 68.87 -28.90 19.71
C LEU A 321 68.66 -27.37 19.86
N LYS A 322 69.59 -26.55 19.35
CA LYS A 322 69.43 -25.08 19.30
C LYS A 322 68.27 -24.65 18.40
N ASN A 323 68.14 -25.25 17.22
CA ASN A 323 67.04 -24.96 16.30
C ASN A 323 65.68 -25.44 16.83
N ILE A 324 65.64 -26.58 17.53
CA ILE A 324 64.44 -27.08 18.23
C ILE A 324 63.99 -26.09 19.32
N THR A 325 64.93 -25.51 20.06
CA THR A 325 64.62 -24.52 21.11
C THR A 325 64.09 -23.21 20.52
N SER A 326 64.68 -22.75 19.41
CA SER A 326 64.23 -21.56 18.68
C SER A 326 62.81 -21.75 18.14
N MET A 327 62.51 -22.93 17.59
CA MET A 327 61.18 -23.30 17.12
C MET A 327 60.16 -23.36 18.27
N LYS A 328 60.51 -23.97 19.41
CA LYS A 328 59.66 -23.99 20.60
C LYS A 328 59.35 -22.57 21.11
N THR A 329 60.24 -21.60 20.90
CA THR A 329 60.02 -20.20 21.30
C THR A 329 58.98 -19.52 20.41
N ILE A 330 59.10 -19.64 19.08
CA ILE A 330 58.13 -19.08 18.11
C ILE A 330 56.75 -19.70 18.29
N LEU A 331 56.66 -21.02 18.49
CA LEU A 331 55.40 -21.74 18.72
C LEU A 331 54.74 -21.39 20.06
N ASN A 332 55.46 -20.74 20.98
CA ASN A 332 54.95 -20.31 22.28
C ASN A 332 54.70 -18.79 22.36
N ASP A 333 54.91 -18.04 21.28
CA ASP A 333 54.59 -16.61 21.21
C ASP A 333 53.06 -16.40 21.33
N PRO A 334 52.58 -15.59 22.30
CA PRO A 334 51.16 -15.31 22.49
C PRO A 334 50.47 -14.71 21.25
N ALA A 335 51.17 -13.92 20.44
CA ALA A 335 50.61 -13.31 19.23
C ALA A 335 50.33 -14.35 18.13
N ILE A 336 51.10 -15.44 18.12
CA ILE A 336 51.03 -16.51 17.14
C ILE A 336 50.06 -17.61 17.62
N ALA A 337 50.01 -17.84 18.94
CA ALA A 337 49.18 -18.85 19.59
C ALA A 337 47.66 -18.64 19.43
N THR A 338 47.21 -17.42 19.13
CA THR A 338 45.79 -17.07 18.95
C THR A 338 45.23 -17.39 17.56
N HIS A 339 46.09 -17.73 16.58
CA HIS A 339 45.65 -18.06 15.23
C HIS A 339 45.14 -19.50 15.11
N SER A 340 43.94 -19.70 14.56
CA SER A 340 43.29 -21.01 14.49
C SER A 340 44.07 -22.05 13.66
N SER A 341 44.75 -21.63 12.58
CA SER A 341 45.57 -22.55 11.75
C SER A 341 46.75 -23.11 12.53
N LEU A 342 47.45 -22.24 13.27
CA LEU A 342 48.62 -22.60 14.07
C LEU A 342 48.24 -23.31 15.37
N GLN A 343 47.11 -22.96 15.99
CA GLN A 343 46.61 -23.62 17.20
C GLN A 343 46.38 -25.13 16.99
N LYS A 344 45.84 -25.51 15.83
CA LYS A 344 45.60 -26.93 15.48
C LYS A 344 46.90 -27.71 15.27
N ARG A 345 47.96 -27.06 14.79
CA ARG A 345 49.24 -27.70 14.46
C ARG A 345 50.24 -27.67 15.61
N ARG A 346 50.12 -26.68 16.50
CA ARG A 346 51.03 -26.41 17.62
C ARG A 346 51.26 -27.63 18.51
N SER A 347 50.22 -28.35 18.90
CA SER A 347 50.37 -29.54 19.74
C SER A 347 51.18 -30.64 19.06
N SER A 348 50.93 -30.85 17.77
CA SER A 348 51.66 -31.83 16.95
C SER A 348 53.11 -31.41 16.71
N ASP A 349 53.35 -30.13 16.44
CA ASP A 349 54.67 -29.57 16.22
C ASP A 349 55.53 -29.63 17.51
N LEU A 350 54.96 -29.26 18.66
CA LEU A 350 55.65 -29.36 19.95
C LEU A 350 55.97 -30.81 20.33
N PHE A 351 55.05 -31.75 20.05
CA PHE A 351 55.27 -33.17 20.28
C PHE A 351 56.40 -33.72 19.40
N ALA A 352 56.39 -33.42 18.10
CA ALA A 352 57.44 -33.82 17.18
C ALA A 352 58.81 -33.28 17.61
N LEU A 353 58.87 -32.00 17.98
CA LEU A 353 60.09 -31.37 18.50
C LEU A 353 60.60 -32.00 19.80
N ASP A 354 59.71 -32.53 20.64
CA ASP A 354 60.11 -33.22 21.86
C ASP A 354 60.72 -34.59 21.58
N ILE A 355 60.08 -35.40 20.72
CA ILE A 355 60.63 -36.70 20.29
C ILE A 355 62.00 -36.52 19.65
N ILE A 356 62.10 -35.60 18.69
CA ILE A 356 63.35 -35.32 17.98
C ILE A 356 64.41 -34.83 18.99
N GLY A 357 64.03 -33.97 19.95
CA GLY A 357 64.94 -33.50 21.00
C GLY A 357 65.46 -34.61 21.91
N GLN A 358 64.62 -35.56 22.30
CA GLN A 358 65.01 -36.71 23.11
C GLN A 358 65.97 -37.63 22.34
N MET A 359 65.72 -37.89 21.05
CA MET A 359 66.61 -38.68 20.21
C MET A 359 68.01 -38.06 20.06
N ALA A 360 68.09 -36.72 19.87
CA ALA A 360 69.38 -36.04 19.83
C ALA A 360 70.15 -36.17 21.14
N ARG A 361 69.49 -36.04 22.30
CA ARG A 361 70.12 -36.18 23.63
C ARG A 361 70.60 -37.61 23.88
N PHE A 362 69.80 -38.60 23.49
CA PHE A 362 70.16 -40.00 23.65
C PHE A 362 71.41 -40.39 22.85
N GLU A 363 71.56 -39.91 21.61
CA GLU A 363 72.77 -40.15 20.81
C GLU A 363 74.02 -39.44 21.39
N VAL A 364 73.83 -38.35 22.13
CA VAL A 364 74.90 -37.70 22.89
C VAL A 364 75.31 -38.56 24.11
N GLU A 365 74.34 -39.10 24.84
CA GLU A 365 74.56 -39.93 26.04
C GLU A 365 75.10 -41.34 25.71
N ARG A 366 74.72 -41.93 24.56
CA ARG A 366 75.17 -43.26 24.11
C ARG A 366 76.69 -43.34 23.86
N SER A 367 77.35 -42.19 23.74
CA SER A 367 78.81 -42.10 23.61
C SER A 367 79.58 -42.42 24.91
N SER A 368 78.89 -42.65 26.04
CA SER A 368 79.49 -43.00 27.32
C SER A 368 78.76 -44.18 27.98
N ILE A 369 79.17 -45.43 27.74
CA ILE A 369 78.66 -46.58 28.52
C ILE A 369 79.80 -47.50 28.95
N ASP A 370 79.79 -47.76 30.26
CA ASP A 370 80.77 -48.46 31.09
C ASP A 370 80.59 -49.98 31.06
N THR A 371 81.70 -50.73 30.97
CA THR A 371 81.75 -52.17 30.64
C THR A 371 81.46 -53.09 31.84
N ASN A 372 81.26 -52.55 33.03
CA ASN A 372 81.06 -53.33 34.27
C ASN A 372 79.58 -53.70 34.58
N LEU A 373 78.60 -53.11 33.88
CA LEU A 373 77.17 -53.46 34.05
C LEU A 373 76.81 -54.81 33.39
N LEU A 374 77.57 -55.21 32.37
CA LEU A 374 77.30 -56.42 31.57
C LEU A 374 77.68 -57.72 32.28
N PHE A 375 78.61 -57.69 33.24
CA PHE A 375 79.07 -58.90 33.96
C PHE A 375 78.14 -59.27 35.13
N ALA A 376 77.55 -58.28 35.83
CA ALA A 376 76.60 -58.52 36.92
C ALA A 376 75.24 -59.06 36.45
N GLN A 377 74.82 -58.72 35.22
CA GLN A 377 73.55 -59.17 34.65
C GLN A 377 73.56 -60.64 34.19
N ALA A 378 74.73 -61.21 33.88
CA ALA A 378 74.85 -62.59 33.43
C ALA A 378 74.67 -63.62 34.58
N GLU A 379 75.11 -63.28 35.78
CA GLU A 379 75.03 -64.15 36.96
C GLU A 379 73.60 -64.21 37.55
N ALA A 380 72.89 -63.08 37.55
CA ALA A 380 71.48 -63.01 37.94
C ALA A 380 70.57 -63.83 37.00
N LEU A 381 70.82 -63.79 35.69
CA LEU A 381 70.01 -64.47 34.68
C LEU A 381 70.02 -66.00 34.83
N ALA A 382 71.15 -66.58 35.28
CA ALA A 382 71.29 -68.02 35.49
C ALA A 382 70.45 -68.52 36.66
N ALA A 383 70.40 -67.78 37.77
CA ALA A 383 69.62 -68.13 38.96
C ALA A 383 68.09 -68.06 38.70
N ILE A 384 67.64 -67.07 37.93
CA ILE A 384 66.23 -66.87 37.57
C ILE A 384 65.70 -68.03 36.70
N ARG A 385 66.50 -68.49 35.73
CA ARG A 385 66.12 -69.61 34.85
C ARG A 385 65.90 -70.91 35.60
N SER A 386 66.66 -71.15 36.68
CA SER A 386 66.51 -72.32 37.54
C SER A 386 65.18 -72.33 38.29
N ALA A 387 64.81 -71.21 38.93
CA ALA A 387 63.55 -71.08 39.67
C ALA A 387 62.30 -71.19 38.77
N ILE A 388 62.35 -70.63 37.54
CA ILE A 388 61.27 -70.75 36.55
C ILE A 388 61.07 -72.21 36.10
N GLN A 389 62.14 -72.99 35.94
CA GLN A 389 62.01 -74.41 35.62
C GLN A 389 61.35 -75.21 36.74
N GLN A 390 61.67 -74.92 38.00
CA GLN A 390 61.05 -75.55 39.15
C GLN A 390 59.55 -75.24 39.24
N GLY A 391 59.15 -73.99 38.97
CA GLY A 391 57.73 -73.60 38.91
C GLY A 391 56.95 -74.29 37.80
N ARG A 392 57.54 -74.46 36.61
CA ARG A 392 56.92 -75.20 35.49
C ARG A 392 56.73 -76.68 35.80
N ALA A 393 57.70 -77.32 36.46
CA ALA A 393 57.59 -78.72 36.86
C ALA A 393 56.52 -78.94 37.94
N ALA A 394 56.29 -77.97 38.83
CA ALA A 394 55.23 -78.02 39.84
C ALA A 394 53.83 -77.84 39.22
N LEU A 395 53.67 -76.96 38.22
CA LEU A 395 52.42 -76.82 37.45
C LEU A 395 52.04 -78.11 36.71
N GLN A 396 53.01 -78.81 36.13
CA GLN A 396 52.76 -80.09 35.46
C GLN A 396 52.29 -81.20 36.42
N LYS A 397 52.56 -81.05 37.72
CA LYS A 397 52.09 -81.95 38.78
C LYS A 397 50.79 -81.48 39.45
N ASN A 398 50.14 -80.46 38.90
CA ASN A 398 48.94 -79.79 39.45
C ASN A 398 49.09 -79.26 40.89
N ASP A 399 50.32 -79.08 41.36
CA ASP A 399 50.61 -78.51 42.68
C ASP A 399 50.77 -76.98 42.55
N THR A 400 49.63 -76.29 42.49
CA THR A 400 49.54 -74.84 42.25
C THR A 400 50.20 -74.02 43.36
N ALA A 401 50.26 -74.54 44.58
CA ALA A 401 50.91 -73.89 45.72
C ALA A 401 52.44 -73.91 45.58
N LYS A 402 53.04 -75.05 45.19
CA LYS A 402 54.49 -75.12 44.95
C LYS A 402 54.92 -74.37 43.69
N ALA A 403 54.07 -74.35 42.66
CA ALA A 403 54.30 -73.53 41.48
C ALA A 403 54.35 -72.04 41.81
N ALA A 404 53.37 -71.55 42.59
CA ALA A 404 53.34 -70.16 43.04
C ALA A 404 54.60 -69.79 43.86
N ALA A 405 55.02 -70.67 44.78
CA ALA A 405 56.23 -70.44 45.58
C ALA A 405 57.52 -70.35 44.71
N ALA A 406 57.69 -71.23 43.73
CA ALA A 406 58.87 -71.23 42.86
C ALA A 406 58.90 -70.03 41.89
N TYR A 407 57.73 -69.58 41.39
CA TYR A 407 57.66 -68.35 40.61
C TYR A 407 57.88 -67.10 41.45
N GLN A 408 57.41 -67.10 42.70
CA GLN A 408 57.65 -66.01 43.63
C GLN A 408 59.13 -65.95 44.05
N GLU A 409 59.82 -67.09 44.15
CA GLU A 409 61.28 -67.13 44.34
C GLU A 409 62.05 -66.60 43.11
N ALA A 410 61.60 -66.91 41.90
CA ALA A 410 62.17 -66.35 40.66
C ALA A 410 61.98 -64.83 40.58
N LEU A 411 60.82 -64.33 41.01
CA LEU A 411 60.49 -62.91 41.11
C LEU A 411 61.36 -62.22 42.17
N ASN A 412 61.46 -62.76 43.38
CA ASN A 412 62.19 -62.14 44.50
C ASN A 412 63.70 -61.99 44.24
N ARG A 413 64.28 -62.79 43.33
CA ARG A 413 65.69 -62.69 42.90
C ARG A 413 65.95 -61.57 41.89
N ILE A 414 64.88 -60.91 41.43
CA ILE A 414 64.93 -59.66 40.67
C ILE A 414 64.15 -58.62 41.49
N PRO A 415 64.81 -57.94 42.45
CA PRO A 415 64.17 -56.96 43.32
C PRO A 415 63.35 -55.94 42.53
N GLU A 416 63.88 -55.51 41.38
CA GLU A 416 63.26 -54.52 40.51
C GLU A 416 61.95 -55.02 39.87
N ILE A 417 61.83 -56.33 39.57
CA ILE A 417 60.62 -56.91 38.97
C ILE A 417 59.59 -57.28 40.03
N THR A 418 59.99 -57.63 41.25
CA THR A 418 59.04 -57.86 42.36
C THR A 418 58.40 -56.57 42.82
N GLU A 419 59.20 -55.51 42.98
CA GLU A 419 58.69 -54.18 43.29
C GLU A 419 57.78 -53.70 42.15
N ALA A 420 58.19 -53.89 40.90
CA ALA A 420 57.34 -53.60 39.75
C ALA A 420 56.03 -54.42 39.75
N HIS A 421 56.06 -55.73 40.04
CA HIS A 421 54.87 -56.58 40.01
C HIS A 421 53.89 -56.24 41.14
N GLN A 422 54.37 -56.06 42.37
CA GLN A 422 53.54 -55.62 43.50
C GLN A 422 53.00 -54.20 43.27
N TYR A 423 53.83 -53.31 42.73
CA TYR A 423 53.40 -51.99 42.30
C TYR A 423 52.30 -52.07 41.25
N PHE A 424 52.43 -52.91 40.21
CA PHE A 424 51.41 -53.07 39.17
C PHE A 424 50.13 -53.73 39.67
N MET A 425 50.19 -54.69 40.59
CA MET A 425 49.00 -55.32 41.19
C MET A 425 48.24 -54.34 42.08
N ASN A 426 48.93 -53.66 43.00
CA ASN A 426 48.33 -52.64 43.86
C ASN A 426 47.85 -51.44 43.06
N ARG A 427 48.58 -51.06 42.00
CA ARG A 427 48.16 -50.04 41.05
C ARG A 427 46.92 -50.48 40.28
N ASN A 428 46.82 -51.72 39.81
CA ASN A 428 45.64 -52.19 39.08
C ASN A 428 44.39 -52.24 39.97
N LEU A 429 44.50 -52.71 41.22
CA LEU A 429 43.41 -52.69 42.20
C LEU A 429 43.03 -51.25 42.58
N GLY A 430 44.03 -50.41 42.89
CA GLY A 430 43.83 -48.99 43.19
C GLY A 430 43.22 -48.21 42.02
N THR A 431 43.61 -48.50 40.77
CA THR A 431 43.03 -47.84 39.58
C THR A 431 41.58 -48.21 39.36
N LYS A 432 41.16 -49.44 39.71
CA LYS A 432 39.75 -49.84 39.61
C LYS A 432 38.89 -49.19 40.69
N GLU A 433 39.37 -49.14 41.92
CA GLU A 433 38.67 -48.43 43.01
C GLU A 433 38.58 -46.92 42.74
N GLN A 434 39.66 -46.31 42.25
CA GLN A 434 39.66 -44.91 41.81
C GLN A 434 38.70 -44.67 40.64
N GLY A 435 38.68 -45.56 39.65
CA GLY A 435 37.75 -45.50 38.51
C GLY A 435 36.29 -45.51 38.97
N ILE A 436 35.92 -46.38 39.92
CA ILE A 436 34.56 -46.43 40.47
C ILE A 436 34.21 -45.14 41.23
N GLN A 437 35.13 -44.59 42.03
CA GLN A 437 34.89 -43.33 42.74
C GLN A 437 34.70 -42.15 41.79
N ILE A 438 35.55 -42.06 40.75
CA ILE A 438 35.43 -41.03 39.70
C ILE A 438 34.10 -41.20 38.97
N ALA A 439 33.69 -42.42 38.64
CA ALA A 439 32.42 -42.70 37.99
C ALA A 439 31.21 -42.25 38.83
N LEU A 440 31.20 -42.54 40.14
CA LEU A 440 30.12 -42.13 41.04
C LEU A 440 30.04 -40.60 41.18
N GLN A 441 31.18 -39.92 41.28
CA GLN A 441 31.23 -38.46 41.30
C GLN A 441 30.74 -37.86 39.99
N ALA A 442 31.15 -38.42 38.84
CA ALA A 442 30.69 -38.01 37.54
C ALA A 442 29.17 -38.22 37.35
N LEU A 443 28.60 -39.34 37.81
CA LEU A 443 27.16 -39.57 37.81
C LEU A 443 26.38 -38.59 38.69
N SER A 444 26.92 -38.24 39.86
CA SER A 444 26.30 -37.24 40.74
C SER A 444 26.28 -35.84 40.11
N ARG A 445 27.35 -35.48 39.38
CA ARG A 445 27.41 -34.23 38.59
C ARG A 445 26.46 -34.28 37.41
N ALA A 446 26.38 -35.41 36.72
CA ALA A 446 25.48 -35.60 35.57
C ALA A 446 24.01 -35.41 35.98
N THR A 447 23.59 -36.03 37.10
CA THR A 447 22.22 -35.90 37.63
C THR A 447 21.92 -34.48 38.12
N THR A 448 22.89 -33.79 38.70
CA THR A 448 22.74 -32.38 39.11
C THR A 448 22.62 -31.46 37.90
N ALA A 449 23.47 -31.63 36.88
CA ALA A 449 23.41 -30.89 35.62
C ALA A 449 22.09 -31.13 34.88
N GLN A 450 21.58 -32.37 34.88
CA GLN A 450 20.29 -32.74 34.31
C GLN A 450 19.12 -32.04 35.03
N LYS A 451 19.12 -31.97 36.37
CA LYS A 451 18.12 -31.21 37.14
C LYS A 451 18.16 -29.71 36.82
N ASN A 452 19.36 -29.19 36.56
CA ASN A 452 19.59 -27.80 36.18
C ASN A 452 19.35 -27.51 34.69
N LYS A 453 18.87 -28.50 33.91
CA LYS A 453 18.64 -28.43 32.46
C LYS A 453 19.90 -28.15 31.62
N ASP A 454 21.09 -28.37 32.18
CA ASP A 454 22.36 -28.30 31.45
C ASP A 454 22.69 -29.68 30.87
N TYR A 455 22.08 -29.98 29.73
CA TYR A 455 22.21 -31.26 29.05
C TYR A 455 23.60 -31.50 28.47
N THR A 456 24.34 -30.42 28.16
CA THR A 456 25.72 -30.52 27.65
C THR A 456 26.67 -31.00 28.74
N THR A 457 26.60 -30.38 29.92
CA THR A 457 27.39 -30.80 31.08
C THR A 457 26.96 -32.16 31.59
N ALA A 458 25.65 -32.47 31.55
CA ALA A 458 25.16 -33.79 31.90
C ALA A 458 25.70 -34.88 30.96
N GLY A 459 25.69 -34.66 29.64
CA GLY A 459 26.23 -35.61 28.65
C GLY A 459 27.72 -35.87 28.82
N MET A 460 28.52 -34.82 29.05
CA MET A 460 29.95 -34.95 29.32
C MET A 460 30.21 -35.74 30.62
N ALA A 461 29.46 -35.45 31.69
CA ALA A 461 29.60 -36.15 32.96
C ALA A 461 29.14 -37.62 32.89
N TYR A 462 28.15 -37.95 32.06
CA TYR A 462 27.80 -39.35 31.78
C TYR A 462 28.89 -40.07 30.97
N SER A 463 29.50 -39.42 29.97
CA SER A 463 30.62 -39.98 29.22
C SER A 463 31.85 -40.20 30.12
N GLU A 464 32.17 -39.24 31.00
CA GLU A 464 33.24 -39.34 31.99
C GLU A 464 33.02 -40.52 32.95
N ALA A 465 31.77 -40.75 33.39
CA ALA A 465 31.44 -41.89 34.24
C ALA A 465 31.65 -43.24 33.52
N LEU A 466 31.26 -43.33 32.24
CA LEU A 466 31.42 -44.54 31.44
C LEU A 466 32.91 -44.83 31.15
N GLN A 467 33.71 -43.79 30.88
CA GLN A 467 35.16 -43.92 30.69
C GLN A 467 35.85 -44.39 31.98
N ALA A 468 35.45 -43.85 33.14
CA ALA A 468 35.98 -44.25 34.43
C ALA A 468 35.64 -45.71 34.81
N LEU A 469 34.59 -46.29 34.21
CA LEU A 469 34.21 -47.70 34.33
C LEU A 469 34.90 -48.61 33.31
N GLY A 470 35.76 -48.06 32.44
CA GLY A 470 36.58 -48.82 31.50
C GLY A 470 35.97 -48.99 30.11
N LEU A 471 34.91 -48.27 29.75
CA LEU A 471 34.51 -48.14 28.35
C LEU A 471 35.54 -47.29 27.59
N SER A 472 35.78 -47.62 26.33
CA SER A 472 36.61 -46.79 25.47
C SER A 472 35.98 -45.40 25.30
N VAL A 473 36.81 -44.39 25.03
CA VAL A 473 36.35 -43.02 24.78
C VAL A 473 35.35 -43.01 23.62
N GLU A 474 35.59 -43.81 22.59
CA GLU A 474 34.75 -43.90 21.39
C GLU A 474 33.39 -44.56 21.67
N ASP A 475 33.36 -45.68 22.39
CA ASP A 475 32.11 -46.36 22.76
C ASP A 475 31.26 -45.51 23.72
N SER A 476 31.90 -44.83 24.68
CA SER A 476 31.22 -43.93 25.62
C SER A 476 30.57 -42.74 24.90
N LEU A 477 31.22 -42.23 23.86
CA LEU A 477 30.71 -41.13 23.05
C LEU A 477 29.57 -41.60 22.14
N GLN A 478 29.71 -42.75 21.48
CA GLN A 478 28.67 -43.32 20.64
C GLN A 478 27.39 -43.62 21.43
N LEU A 479 27.51 -44.19 22.63
CA LEU A 479 26.36 -44.51 23.47
C LEU A 479 25.63 -43.25 23.95
N THR A 480 26.37 -42.24 24.42
CA THR A 480 25.78 -40.97 24.86
C THR A 480 25.14 -40.20 23.70
N GLN A 481 25.79 -40.18 22.52
CA GLN A 481 25.22 -39.58 21.31
C GLN A 481 23.95 -40.32 20.86
N GLY A 482 23.95 -41.65 20.82
CA GLY A 482 22.78 -42.46 20.45
C GLY A 482 21.59 -42.28 21.40
N LEU A 483 21.83 -42.16 22.70
CA LEU A 483 20.79 -41.84 23.69
C LEU A 483 20.22 -40.42 23.48
N THR A 484 21.07 -39.44 23.18
CA THR A 484 20.60 -38.07 22.90
C THR A 484 19.81 -37.98 21.61
N SER A 485 20.19 -38.71 20.54
CA SER A 485 19.43 -38.73 19.29
C SER A 485 18.07 -39.38 19.47
N LEU A 486 17.99 -40.51 20.19
CA LEU A 486 16.73 -41.18 20.49
C LEU A 486 15.79 -40.28 21.31
N ALA A 487 16.32 -39.59 22.32
CA ALA A 487 15.53 -38.64 23.11
C ALA A 487 15.05 -37.44 22.27
N LEU A 488 15.86 -36.95 21.33
CA LEU A 488 15.47 -35.89 20.41
C LEU A 488 14.37 -36.35 19.45
N GLU A 489 14.46 -37.56 18.91
CA GLU A 489 13.43 -38.17 18.07
C GLU A 489 12.11 -38.34 18.81
N GLN A 490 12.17 -38.84 20.05
CA GLN A 490 10.98 -38.98 20.89
C GLN A 490 10.36 -37.62 21.22
N ASN A 491 11.17 -36.61 21.55
CA ASN A 491 10.69 -35.25 21.81
C ASN A 491 10.08 -34.61 20.56
N ARG A 492 10.67 -34.85 19.37
CA ARG A 492 10.09 -34.40 18.09
C ARG A 492 8.75 -35.08 17.82
N ALA A 493 8.64 -36.39 18.03
CA ALA A 493 7.38 -37.11 17.88
C ALA A 493 6.29 -36.59 18.84
N ASN A 494 6.67 -36.29 20.09
CA ASN A 494 5.77 -35.69 21.08
C ASN A 494 5.37 -34.24 20.72
N ALA A 495 6.30 -33.45 20.18
CA ALA A 495 6.02 -32.10 19.70
C ALA A 495 5.07 -32.12 18.51
N ILE A 496 5.32 -32.96 17.51
CA ILE A 496 4.45 -33.12 16.32
C ILE A 496 3.04 -33.52 16.77
N THR A 497 2.88 -34.50 17.65
CA THR A 497 1.55 -34.94 18.11
C THR A 497 0.81 -33.86 18.90
N THR A 498 1.50 -33.12 19.76
CA THR A 498 0.89 -32.02 20.54
C THR A 498 0.50 -30.85 19.63
N GLU A 499 1.42 -30.39 18.78
CA GLU A 499 1.18 -29.31 17.81
C GLU A 499 0.06 -29.66 16.83
N THR A 500 0.01 -30.92 16.36
CA THR A 500 -1.05 -31.41 15.46
C THR A 500 -2.43 -31.35 16.12
N ASN A 501 -2.53 -31.71 17.40
CA ASN A 501 -3.81 -31.64 18.13
C ASN A 501 -4.28 -30.19 18.32
N ASP A 502 -3.37 -29.28 18.68
CA ASP A 502 -3.68 -27.87 18.88
C ASP A 502 -3.99 -27.14 17.56
N ALA A 503 -3.29 -27.50 16.48
CA ALA A 503 -3.48 -26.93 15.14
C ALA A 503 -4.87 -27.22 14.55
N ARG A 504 -5.49 -28.37 14.88
CA ARG A 504 -6.85 -28.73 14.41
C ARG A 504 -7.90 -27.65 14.70
N THR A 505 -7.80 -26.97 15.84
CA THR A 505 -8.75 -25.92 16.20
C THR A 505 -8.60 -24.68 15.31
N LEU A 506 -7.36 -24.28 15.01
CA LEU A 506 -7.10 -23.16 14.11
C LEU A 506 -7.47 -23.50 12.67
N LEU A 507 -7.16 -24.73 12.21
CA LEU A 507 -7.53 -25.18 10.87
C LEU A 507 -9.05 -25.12 10.66
N ARG A 508 -9.83 -25.63 11.62
CA ARG A 508 -11.29 -25.57 11.56
C ARG A 508 -11.82 -24.13 11.57
N ARG A 509 -11.22 -23.22 12.34
CA ARG A 509 -11.60 -21.79 12.31
C ARG A 509 -11.28 -21.15 10.96
N GLY A 510 -10.12 -21.47 10.38
CA GLY A 510 -9.75 -21.03 9.04
C GLY A 510 -10.73 -21.52 7.98
N ASN A 511 -11.07 -22.82 8.00
CA ASN A 511 -12.06 -23.41 7.09
C ASN A 511 -13.43 -22.76 7.25
N ASN A 512 -13.92 -22.57 8.48
CA ASN A 512 -15.21 -21.89 8.72
C ASN A 512 -15.21 -20.44 8.19
N ALA A 513 -14.11 -19.71 8.33
CA ALA A 513 -13.99 -18.36 7.80
C ALA A 513 -13.95 -18.35 6.26
N LEU A 514 -13.33 -19.37 5.66
CA LEU A 514 -13.33 -19.59 4.22
C LEU A 514 -14.75 -19.87 3.72
N ASP A 515 -15.51 -20.74 4.39
CA ASP A 515 -16.90 -21.03 4.04
C ASP A 515 -17.82 -19.79 4.16
N GLN A 516 -17.54 -18.92 5.13
CA GLN A 516 -18.27 -17.66 5.34
C GLN A 516 -17.89 -16.55 4.35
N ARG A 517 -17.04 -16.84 3.35
CA ARG A 517 -16.46 -15.85 2.42
C ARG A 517 -15.68 -14.73 3.11
N ASN A 518 -15.24 -14.94 4.35
CA ASN A 518 -14.37 -13.99 5.04
C ASN A 518 -12.91 -14.36 4.78
N TRP A 519 -12.47 -14.13 3.53
CA TRP A 519 -11.16 -14.55 3.03
C TRP A 519 -10.00 -13.99 3.86
N THR A 520 -10.12 -12.74 4.31
CA THR A 520 -9.06 -12.09 5.11
C THR A 520 -8.89 -12.75 6.48
N GLU A 521 -9.98 -13.16 7.11
CA GLU A 521 -9.93 -13.85 8.41
C GLU A 521 -9.46 -15.30 8.23
N ALA A 522 -9.88 -15.98 7.17
CA ALA A 522 -9.39 -17.32 6.82
C ALA A 522 -7.86 -17.33 6.68
N ILE A 523 -7.30 -16.40 5.88
CA ILE A 523 -5.85 -16.26 5.70
C ILE A 523 -5.15 -16.01 7.04
N LYS A 524 -5.69 -15.14 7.91
CA LYS A 524 -5.10 -14.90 9.23
C LYS A 524 -5.07 -16.15 10.10
N GLN A 525 -6.15 -16.92 10.14
CA GLN A 525 -6.24 -18.12 10.97
C GLN A 525 -5.27 -19.21 10.48
N PHE A 526 -5.17 -19.43 9.16
CA PHE A 526 -4.20 -20.35 8.58
C PHE A 526 -2.75 -19.87 8.75
N ALA A 527 -2.47 -18.59 8.54
CA ALA A 527 -1.14 -18.02 8.77
C ALA A 527 -0.71 -18.12 10.25
N ASN A 528 -1.67 -17.96 11.18
CA ASN A 528 -1.39 -18.14 12.61
C ASN A 528 -1.11 -19.60 12.97
N LEU A 529 -1.78 -20.56 12.30
CA LEU A 529 -1.46 -21.99 12.41
C LEU A 529 -0.02 -22.24 11.96
N LEU A 530 0.37 -21.76 10.78
CA LEU A 530 1.72 -21.94 10.24
C LEU A 530 2.81 -21.33 11.14
N ARG A 531 2.53 -20.17 11.74
CA ARG A 531 3.47 -19.48 12.63
C ARG A 531 3.60 -20.17 13.98
N ARG A 532 2.49 -20.66 14.54
CA ARG A 532 2.44 -21.17 15.92
C ARG A 532 2.78 -22.65 16.02
N TYR A 533 2.51 -23.42 14.96
CA TYR A 533 2.66 -24.88 14.92
C TYR A 533 3.43 -25.31 13.65
N PRO A 534 4.74 -25.01 13.57
CA PRO A 534 5.55 -25.25 12.38
C PRO A 534 5.84 -26.73 12.11
N HIS A 535 5.49 -27.65 13.02
CA HIS A 535 5.67 -29.09 12.85
C HIS A 535 4.34 -29.86 12.79
N ALA A 536 3.20 -29.18 12.71
CA ALA A 536 1.89 -29.82 12.60
C ALA A 536 1.65 -30.43 11.21
N GLU A 537 0.97 -31.58 11.15
CA GLU A 537 0.61 -32.23 9.87
C GLU A 537 -0.34 -31.37 9.01
N GLN A 538 -1.08 -30.45 9.64
CA GLN A 538 -2.07 -29.59 8.99
C GLN A 538 -1.48 -28.41 8.21
N ILE A 539 -0.14 -28.28 8.13
CA ILE A 539 0.54 -27.18 7.43
C ILE A 539 0.13 -27.14 5.95
N ASN A 540 0.13 -28.28 5.26
CA ASN A 540 -0.21 -28.33 3.84
C ASN A 540 -1.67 -27.90 3.60
N SER A 541 -2.60 -28.38 4.44
CA SER A 541 -4.01 -27.98 4.36
C SER A 541 -4.21 -26.50 4.67
N ALA A 542 -3.42 -25.92 5.60
CA ALA A 542 -3.47 -24.50 5.90
C ALA A 542 -2.94 -23.64 4.74
N MET A 543 -1.86 -24.08 4.07
CA MET A 543 -1.34 -23.42 2.87
C MET A 543 -2.35 -23.46 1.72
N GLU A 544 -2.94 -24.63 1.46
CA GLU A 544 -4.01 -24.78 0.46
C GLU A 544 -5.23 -23.90 0.77
N GLY A 545 -5.59 -23.79 2.06
CA GLY A 545 -6.64 -22.89 2.53
C GLY A 545 -6.33 -21.41 2.28
N ILE A 546 -5.06 -20.99 2.45
CA ILE A 546 -4.60 -19.63 2.11
C ILE A 546 -4.71 -19.38 0.61
N ASP A 547 -4.18 -20.29 -0.21
CA ASP A 547 -4.20 -20.16 -1.66
C ASP A 547 -5.64 -20.09 -2.19
N THR A 548 -6.52 -20.94 -1.66
CA THR A 548 -7.94 -20.95 -1.99
C THR A 548 -8.62 -19.64 -1.60
N ALA A 549 -8.34 -19.11 -0.40
CA ALA A 549 -8.89 -17.84 0.04
C ALA A 549 -8.40 -16.66 -0.83
N ILE A 550 -7.13 -16.64 -1.22
CA ILE A 550 -6.55 -15.63 -2.11
C ILE A 550 -7.20 -15.71 -3.50
N LEU A 551 -7.32 -16.91 -4.07
CA LEU A 551 -7.94 -17.11 -5.39
C LEU A 551 -9.41 -16.66 -5.40
N ASN A 552 -10.17 -16.99 -4.36
CA ASN A 552 -11.57 -16.57 -4.27
C ASN A 552 -11.69 -15.05 -4.08
N MET A 553 -10.80 -14.44 -3.29
CA MET A 553 -10.75 -12.98 -3.13
C MET A 553 -10.43 -12.26 -4.44
N ILE A 554 -9.50 -12.79 -5.25
CA ILE A 554 -9.17 -12.24 -6.56
C ILE A 554 -10.37 -12.35 -7.50
N ARG A 555 -11.04 -13.51 -7.56
CA ARG A 555 -12.24 -13.68 -8.41
C ARG A 555 -13.36 -12.71 -8.04
N GLU A 556 -13.60 -12.47 -6.75
CA GLU A 556 -14.60 -11.51 -6.28
C GLU A 556 -14.20 -10.07 -6.63
N ALA A 557 -12.92 -9.72 -6.50
CA ALA A 557 -12.41 -8.43 -6.95
C ALA A 557 -12.54 -8.23 -8.47
N GLU A 558 -12.31 -9.28 -9.27
CA GLU A 558 -12.53 -9.25 -10.71
C GLU A 558 -14.01 -9.08 -11.06
N GLN A 559 -14.92 -9.79 -10.39
CA GLN A 559 -16.36 -9.65 -10.59
C GLN A 559 -16.86 -8.24 -10.25
N THR A 560 -16.44 -7.69 -9.11
CA THR A 560 -16.80 -6.31 -8.74
C THR A 560 -16.22 -5.29 -9.73
N ASN A 561 -15.03 -5.54 -10.27
CA ASN A 561 -14.43 -4.67 -11.29
C ASN A 561 -15.15 -4.78 -12.64
N THR A 562 -15.59 -5.98 -13.07
CA THR A 562 -16.38 -6.14 -14.29
C THR A 562 -17.75 -5.49 -14.15
N GLU A 563 -18.44 -5.63 -13.02
CA GLU A 563 -19.69 -4.92 -12.72
C GLU A 563 -19.49 -3.40 -12.73
N THR A 564 -18.41 -2.90 -12.12
CA THR A 564 -18.09 -1.47 -12.11
C THR A 564 -17.80 -0.97 -13.52
N THR A 565 -17.09 -1.76 -14.33
CA THR A 565 -16.80 -1.44 -15.74
C THR A 565 -18.09 -1.43 -16.58
N GLN A 566 -19.01 -2.35 -16.34
CA GLN A 566 -20.33 -2.36 -17.00
C GLN A 566 -21.12 -1.10 -16.62
N LYS A 567 -21.18 -0.75 -15.34
CA LYS A 567 -21.82 0.50 -14.88
C LYS A 567 -21.18 1.75 -15.49
N MET A 568 -19.87 1.79 -15.64
CA MET A 568 -19.19 2.90 -16.33
C MET A 568 -19.59 2.97 -17.80
N ARG A 569 -19.64 1.83 -18.52
CA ARG A 569 -20.12 1.80 -19.92
C ARG A 569 -21.58 2.24 -20.05
N GLU A 570 -22.44 1.87 -19.09
CA GLU A 570 -23.82 2.34 -19.04
C GLU A 570 -23.92 3.85 -18.75
N MET A 571 -23.02 4.40 -17.93
CA MET A 571 -22.92 5.85 -17.72
C MET A 571 -22.41 6.56 -18.97
N ASP A 572 -21.40 6.03 -19.66
CA ASP A 572 -20.87 6.59 -20.90
C ASP A 572 -21.93 6.62 -22.01
N SER A 573 -22.73 5.56 -22.13
CA SER A 573 -23.83 5.51 -23.10
C SER A 573 -24.93 6.53 -22.77
N LYS A 574 -25.24 6.72 -21.47
CA LYS A 574 -26.14 7.79 -21.01
C LYS A 574 -25.58 9.18 -21.33
N ILE A 575 -24.30 9.43 -21.06
CA ILE A 575 -23.64 10.70 -21.39
C ILE A 575 -23.72 10.96 -22.90
N ALA A 576 -23.41 9.96 -23.73
CA ALA A 576 -23.51 10.08 -25.18
C ALA A 576 -24.94 10.42 -25.63
N SER A 577 -25.96 9.76 -25.07
CA SER A 577 -27.36 10.07 -25.38
C SER A 577 -27.77 11.49 -24.96
N LEU A 578 -27.38 11.93 -23.76
CA LEU A 578 -27.65 13.29 -23.28
C LEU A 578 -26.92 14.36 -24.10
N THR A 579 -25.72 14.05 -24.57
CA THR A 579 -24.94 14.96 -25.43
C THR A 579 -25.62 15.11 -26.79
N ALA A 580 -26.09 14.01 -27.38
CA ALA A 580 -26.85 14.03 -28.63
C ALA A 580 -28.18 14.79 -28.48
N ASP A 581 -28.89 14.61 -27.36
CA ASP A 581 -30.10 15.37 -27.05
C ASP A 581 -29.79 16.87 -26.89
N LEU A 582 -28.69 17.22 -26.22
CA LEU A 582 -28.22 18.61 -26.11
C LEU A 582 -27.90 19.22 -27.48
N GLU A 583 -27.15 18.52 -28.33
CA GLU A 583 -26.87 18.97 -29.69
C GLU A 583 -28.14 19.18 -30.51
N LYS A 584 -29.11 18.27 -30.38
CA LYS A 584 -30.42 18.40 -31.01
C LYS A 584 -31.16 19.65 -30.51
N THR A 585 -31.20 19.87 -29.19
CA THR A 585 -31.84 21.08 -28.64
C THR A 585 -31.13 22.37 -29.05
N ILE A 586 -29.79 22.37 -29.17
CA ILE A 586 -29.03 23.51 -29.67
C ILE A 586 -29.34 23.77 -31.15
N ALA A 587 -29.45 22.72 -31.97
CA ALA A 587 -29.84 22.85 -33.36
C ALA A 587 -31.26 23.41 -33.50
N GLU A 588 -32.21 22.95 -32.69
CA GLU A 588 -33.58 23.47 -32.61
C GLU A 588 -33.61 24.94 -32.14
N LEU A 589 -32.74 25.34 -31.21
CA LEU A 589 -32.63 26.72 -30.75
C LEU A 589 -32.05 27.64 -31.83
N ASN A 590 -31.09 27.15 -32.61
CA ASN A 590 -30.49 27.88 -33.71
C ASN A 590 -31.46 28.06 -34.89
N THR A 591 -32.26 27.04 -35.22
CA THR A 591 -33.32 27.17 -36.23
C THR A 591 -34.42 28.12 -35.76
N TYR A 592 -34.77 28.09 -34.47
CA TYR A 592 -35.71 29.06 -33.89
C TYR A 592 -35.18 30.49 -33.95
N LYS A 593 -33.91 30.69 -33.60
CA LYS A 593 -33.26 32.01 -33.65
C LYS A 593 -33.21 32.54 -35.09
N ALA A 594 -32.87 31.69 -36.06
CA ALA A 594 -32.88 32.04 -37.48
C ALA A 594 -34.27 32.47 -37.97
N GLY A 595 -35.32 31.70 -37.61
CA GLY A 595 -36.71 32.04 -37.92
C GLY A 595 -37.20 33.33 -37.24
N SER A 596 -36.78 33.59 -36.00
CA SER A 596 -37.08 34.84 -35.30
C SER A 596 -36.46 36.06 -36.00
N THR A 597 -35.20 35.98 -36.44
CA THR A 597 -34.57 37.05 -37.23
C THR A 597 -35.28 37.32 -38.56
N GLN A 598 -35.76 36.29 -39.25
CA GLN A 598 -36.55 36.47 -40.47
C GLN A 598 -37.90 37.14 -40.19
N ASN A 599 -38.59 36.73 -39.13
CA ASN A 599 -39.86 37.35 -38.72
C ASN A 599 -39.69 38.82 -38.30
N VAL A 600 -38.57 39.17 -37.66
CA VAL A 600 -38.26 40.58 -37.34
C VAL A 600 -38.01 41.37 -38.63
N GLN A 601 -37.23 40.83 -39.57
CA GLN A 601 -37.00 41.50 -40.86
C GLN A 601 -38.28 41.65 -41.70
N GLU A 602 -39.19 40.67 -41.66
CA GLU A 602 -40.49 40.78 -42.31
C GLU A 602 -41.41 41.79 -41.62
N LYS A 603 -41.38 41.88 -40.30
CA LYS A 603 -42.10 42.91 -39.54
C LYS A 603 -41.54 44.30 -39.85
N ASP A 604 -40.23 44.46 -39.93
CA ASP A 604 -39.60 45.72 -40.30
C ASP A 604 -39.97 46.14 -41.72
N ARG A 605 -40.04 45.20 -42.67
CA ARG A 605 -40.53 45.46 -44.03
C ARG A 605 -42.00 45.88 -44.04
N LYS A 606 -42.86 45.21 -43.27
CA LYS A 606 -44.28 45.57 -43.15
C LYS A 606 -44.46 46.92 -42.46
N ILE A 607 -43.64 47.26 -41.48
CA ILE A 607 -43.65 48.57 -40.82
C ILE A 607 -43.26 49.65 -41.83
N ALA A 608 -42.18 49.44 -42.60
CA ALA A 608 -41.79 50.38 -43.65
C ALA A 608 -42.85 50.55 -44.75
N GLU A 609 -43.55 49.47 -45.10
CA GLU A 609 -44.66 49.52 -46.06
C GLU A 609 -45.89 50.24 -45.50
N LEU A 610 -46.22 50.01 -44.23
CA LEU A 610 -47.29 50.72 -43.51
C LEU A 610 -46.99 52.21 -43.36
N GLU A 611 -45.74 52.59 -43.04
CA GLU A 611 -45.30 53.98 -43.00
C GLU A 611 -45.44 54.65 -44.37
N ARG A 612 -45.10 53.93 -45.45
CA ARG A 612 -45.27 54.44 -46.81
C ARG A 612 -46.75 54.70 -47.15
N LEU A 613 -47.63 53.76 -46.80
CA LEU A 613 -49.08 53.89 -47.01
C LEU A 613 -49.69 55.00 -46.16
N LEU A 614 -49.21 55.19 -44.93
CA LEU A 614 -49.66 56.27 -44.04
C LEU A 614 -49.25 57.64 -44.56
N GLU A 615 -48.07 57.74 -45.18
CA GLU A 615 -47.61 58.97 -45.84
C GLU A 615 -48.40 59.24 -47.13
N GLU A 616 -48.74 58.19 -47.89
CA GLU A 616 -49.61 58.28 -49.06
C GLU A 616 -51.04 58.73 -48.70
N GLU A 617 -51.60 58.23 -47.60
CA GLU A 617 -52.90 58.67 -47.06
C GLU A 617 -52.84 60.08 -46.45
N ARG A 618 -51.72 60.49 -45.84
CA ARG A 618 -51.51 61.88 -45.40
C ARG A 618 -51.43 62.86 -46.57
N GLN A 619 -50.86 62.44 -47.70
CA GLN A 619 -50.85 63.24 -48.92
C GLN A 619 -52.25 63.29 -49.55
N LYS A 620 -52.97 62.16 -49.63
CA LYS A 620 -54.36 62.14 -50.13
C LYS A 620 -55.32 62.95 -49.25
N SER A 621 -55.20 62.88 -47.92
CA SER A 621 -56.02 63.67 -47.01
C SER A 621 -55.68 65.17 -47.06
N LYS A 622 -54.42 65.57 -47.32
CA LYS A 622 -54.07 66.96 -47.64
C LYS A 622 -54.70 67.44 -48.96
N ILE A 623 -54.80 66.57 -49.95
CA ILE A 623 -55.42 66.90 -51.25
C ILE A 623 -56.95 66.97 -51.12
N LEU A 624 -57.57 66.06 -50.34
CA LEU A 624 -59.01 66.02 -50.07
C LEU A 624 -59.49 67.17 -49.16
N ALA A 625 -58.67 67.62 -48.20
CA ALA A 625 -58.96 68.81 -47.39
C ALA A 625 -58.88 70.13 -48.19
N GLY A 626 -58.17 70.14 -49.33
CA GLY A 626 -58.12 71.26 -50.27
C GLY A 626 -59.24 71.30 -51.31
N GLN A 627 -60.08 70.26 -51.40
CA GLN A 627 -61.10 70.09 -52.45
C GLN A 627 -62.49 69.71 -51.89
N ALA A 628 -62.88 70.25 -50.74
CA ALA A 628 -64.27 70.25 -50.30
C ALA A 628 -65.02 71.48 -50.83
N GLY A 629 -65.11 71.59 -52.15
CA GLY A 629 -65.86 72.61 -52.86
C GLY A 629 -66.20 72.14 -54.26
N THR A 630 -67.49 71.86 -54.48
CA THR A 630 -68.19 71.58 -55.75
C THR A 630 -68.21 70.12 -56.27
N LEU A 631 -69.42 69.55 -56.24
CA LEU A 631 -69.96 68.48 -57.11
C LEU A 631 -70.43 69.12 -58.44
N PRO A 632 -70.71 68.43 -59.58
CA PRO A 632 -71.36 67.10 -59.68
C PRO A 632 -71.06 66.18 -60.91
N ALA A 633 -71.60 64.95 -60.84
CA ALA A 633 -72.17 64.06 -61.88
C ALA A 633 -71.47 63.77 -63.23
N GLY A 634 -71.33 62.47 -63.60
CA GLY A 634 -71.25 62.04 -65.00
C GLY A 634 -70.57 60.68 -65.30
N THR A 635 -71.40 59.66 -65.51
CA THR A 635 -71.31 58.42 -66.33
C THR A 635 -70.13 58.10 -67.30
N ALA A 636 -69.75 56.81 -67.26
CA ALA A 636 -69.49 55.85 -68.36
C ALA A 636 -68.11 55.76 -69.07
N GLY A 637 -67.56 54.53 -69.12
CA GLY A 637 -67.04 53.95 -70.37
C GLY A 637 -65.56 53.52 -70.48
N THR A 638 -65.31 52.24 -70.14
CA THR A 638 -64.53 51.23 -70.92
C THR A 638 -62.98 51.24 -71.03
N SER A 639 -62.46 50.02 -70.80
CA SER A 639 -61.29 49.32 -71.40
C SER A 639 -59.91 49.32 -70.71
N ALA A 640 -59.56 48.11 -70.24
CA ALA A 640 -58.39 47.31 -70.63
C ALA A 640 -57.36 46.94 -69.53
N THR A 641 -57.23 45.61 -69.39
CA THR A 641 -56.02 44.81 -69.07
C THR A 641 -55.40 44.86 -67.67
N GLY A 642 -55.29 43.67 -67.04
CA GLY A 642 -54.17 43.36 -66.14
C GLY A 642 -54.52 42.55 -64.89
N SER A 643 -54.36 41.22 -65.00
CA SER A 643 -53.77 40.33 -63.98
C SER A 643 -54.35 40.27 -62.54
N GLY A 644 -54.86 39.09 -62.21
CA GLY A 644 -54.34 38.31 -61.07
C GLY A 644 -54.91 38.62 -59.69
N THR A 645 -56.08 38.07 -59.38
CA THR A 645 -56.57 37.94 -58.00
C THR A 645 -56.48 36.47 -57.59
N GLN A 646 -55.38 36.10 -56.95
CA GLN A 646 -55.30 34.92 -56.09
C GLN A 646 -55.26 35.39 -54.63
N THR A 647 -56.27 34.92 -53.90
CA THR A 647 -56.57 35.04 -52.49
C THR A 647 -55.38 34.74 -51.56
N ALA A 648 -54.87 35.77 -50.89
CA ALA A 648 -53.90 35.68 -49.78
C ALA A 648 -54.63 35.54 -48.41
N GLY A 649 -55.34 34.41 -48.24
CA GLY A 649 -56.10 34.12 -47.00
C GLY A 649 -55.50 33.04 -46.09
N GLY A 650 -54.40 32.37 -46.48
CA GLY A 650 -53.94 31.14 -45.80
C GLY A 650 -52.78 31.27 -44.80
N THR A 651 -52.04 32.38 -44.78
CA THR A 651 -50.74 32.48 -44.08
C THR A 651 -50.79 33.13 -42.69
N ALA A 652 -51.83 33.92 -42.39
CA ALA A 652 -51.99 34.55 -41.07
C ALA A 652 -52.54 33.57 -40.00
N GLN A 653 -53.29 32.55 -40.43
CA GLN A 653 -53.89 31.57 -39.52
C GLN A 653 -52.88 30.49 -39.09
N THR A 654 -51.96 30.12 -39.97
CA THR A 654 -50.92 29.10 -39.74
C THR A 654 -49.76 29.58 -38.85
N THR A 655 -49.41 30.87 -38.90
CA THR A 655 -48.38 31.47 -38.04
C THR A 655 -48.88 31.68 -36.61
N LEU A 656 -50.13 32.10 -36.43
CA LEU A 656 -50.75 32.21 -35.11
C LEU A 656 -50.91 30.85 -34.43
N GLU A 657 -51.22 29.79 -35.19
CA GLU A 657 -51.29 28.42 -34.68
C GLU A 657 -49.93 27.88 -34.25
N GLN A 658 -48.84 28.22 -34.96
CA GLN A 658 -47.48 27.84 -34.58
C GLN A 658 -47.01 28.54 -33.30
N ASP A 659 -47.25 29.84 -33.14
CA ASP A 659 -46.91 30.59 -31.93
C ASP A 659 -47.72 30.09 -30.71
N LEU A 660 -49.01 29.76 -30.92
CA LEU A 660 -49.84 29.13 -29.88
C LEU A 660 -49.35 27.73 -29.49
N ALA A 661 -48.84 26.95 -30.44
CA ALA A 661 -48.28 25.63 -30.14
C ALA A 661 -46.99 25.74 -29.32
N GLN A 662 -46.11 26.67 -29.64
CA GLN A 662 -44.88 26.92 -28.88
C GLN A 662 -45.16 27.43 -27.47
N LEU A 663 -46.06 28.41 -27.33
CA LEU A 663 -46.45 28.92 -26.01
C LEU A 663 -47.11 27.84 -25.15
N ARG A 664 -47.86 26.90 -25.75
CA ARG A 664 -48.41 25.74 -25.05
C ARG A 664 -47.31 24.77 -24.60
N GLN A 665 -46.32 24.52 -25.45
CA GLN A 665 -45.18 23.65 -25.12
C GLN A 665 -44.31 24.25 -24.01
N GLU A 666 -44.10 25.57 -24.03
CA GLU A 666 -43.35 26.27 -22.99
C GLU A 666 -44.13 26.37 -21.67
N ASN A 667 -45.45 26.62 -21.72
CA ASN A 667 -46.30 26.50 -20.53
C ASN A 667 -46.28 25.08 -19.95
N GLN A 668 -46.31 24.04 -20.80
CA GLN A 668 -46.18 22.66 -20.34
C GLN A 668 -44.83 22.40 -19.68
N ARG A 669 -43.73 22.91 -20.25
CA ARG A 669 -42.39 22.79 -19.66
C ARG A 669 -42.29 23.51 -18.31
N LEU A 670 -42.79 24.74 -18.23
CA LEU A 670 -42.80 25.54 -16.99
C LEU A 670 -43.70 24.91 -15.93
N SER A 671 -44.87 24.38 -16.31
CA SER A 671 -45.75 23.64 -15.42
C SER A 671 -45.08 22.37 -14.90
N GLN A 672 -44.34 21.64 -15.73
CA GLN A 672 -43.56 20.49 -15.30
C GLN A 672 -42.45 20.89 -14.30
N ILE A 673 -41.71 21.97 -14.57
CA ILE A 673 -40.69 22.48 -13.64
C ILE A 673 -41.32 22.92 -12.32
N ALA A 674 -42.43 23.67 -12.35
CA ALA A 674 -43.15 24.09 -11.15
C ALA A 674 -43.62 22.88 -10.33
N SER A 675 -44.19 21.86 -10.98
CA SER A 675 -44.61 20.62 -10.30
C SER A 675 -43.43 19.85 -9.67
N GLN A 676 -42.24 19.91 -10.27
CA GLN A 676 -41.03 19.29 -9.73
C GLN A 676 -40.52 20.05 -8.50
N TYR A 677 -40.56 21.39 -8.52
CA TYR A 677 -40.21 22.21 -7.36
C TYR A 677 -41.19 22.01 -6.20
N ASP A 678 -42.49 21.90 -6.49
CA ASP A 678 -43.51 21.62 -5.47
C ASP A 678 -43.31 20.24 -4.85
N ALA A 679 -43.04 19.22 -5.66
CA ALA A 679 -42.76 17.86 -5.19
C ALA A 679 -41.48 17.79 -4.34
N LEU A 680 -40.43 18.53 -4.73
CA LEU A 680 -39.20 18.67 -3.94
C LEU A 680 -39.47 19.37 -2.60
N GLY A 681 -40.23 20.47 -2.63
CA GLY A 681 -40.60 21.22 -1.44
C GLY A 681 -41.45 20.41 -0.46
N GLN A 682 -42.36 19.57 -0.96
CA GLN A 682 -43.13 18.63 -0.14
C GLN A 682 -42.25 17.54 0.47
N ALA A 683 -41.33 16.95 -0.31
CA ALA A 683 -40.40 15.95 0.18
C ALA A 683 -39.49 16.51 1.29
N TYR A 684 -39.02 17.75 1.14
CA TYR A 684 -38.20 18.42 2.15
C TYR A 684 -38.98 18.72 3.43
N ARG A 685 -40.20 19.26 3.33
CA ARG A 685 -41.05 19.51 4.51
C ARG A 685 -41.38 18.23 5.28
N SER A 686 -41.64 17.13 4.56
CA SER A 686 -41.89 15.83 5.17
C SER A 686 -40.67 15.32 5.93
N TYR A 687 -39.49 15.38 5.31
CA TYR A 687 -38.22 15.02 5.94
C TYR A 687 -37.96 15.86 7.20
N GLN A 688 -38.09 17.19 7.10
CA GLN A 688 -37.85 18.09 8.22
C GLN A 688 -38.78 17.77 9.40
N GLY A 689 -40.07 17.53 9.15
CA GLY A 689 -41.02 17.17 10.21
C GLY A 689 -40.68 15.84 10.90
N GLU A 690 -40.23 14.83 10.15
CA GLU A 690 -39.80 13.55 10.72
C GLU A 690 -38.46 13.65 11.46
N GLU A 691 -37.51 14.42 10.95
CA GLU A 691 -36.24 14.70 11.61
C GLU A 691 -36.46 15.42 12.94
N ASP A 692 -37.22 16.52 12.95
CA ASP A 692 -37.55 17.27 14.17
C ASP A 692 -38.26 16.37 15.20
N ARG A 693 -39.18 15.52 14.75
CA ARG A 693 -39.87 14.54 15.61
C ARG A 693 -38.90 13.53 16.23
N ILE A 694 -37.94 13.01 15.47
CA ILE A 694 -36.96 12.04 15.97
C ILE A 694 -35.97 12.71 16.92
N LEU A 695 -35.44 13.88 16.55
CA LEU A 695 -34.48 14.62 17.38
C LEU A 695 -35.10 15.08 18.70
N SER A 696 -36.41 15.36 18.74
CA SER A 696 -37.13 15.70 19.98
C SER A 696 -37.15 14.57 21.02
N GLN A 697 -36.92 13.31 20.61
CA GLN A 697 -36.85 12.15 21.52
C GLN A 697 -35.51 12.07 22.29
N GLY A 698 -34.47 12.76 21.81
CA GLY A 698 -33.17 12.83 22.44
C GLY A 698 -32.35 11.54 22.40
N GLY A 699 -31.07 11.64 22.81
CA GLY A 699 -30.13 10.52 22.90
C GLY A 699 -29.46 10.12 21.59
N ASN A 700 -28.34 9.40 21.65
CA ASN A 700 -27.52 9.06 20.47
C ASN A 700 -28.26 8.18 19.45
N SER A 701 -29.27 7.41 19.87
CA SER A 701 -30.12 6.62 18.96
C SER A 701 -31.00 7.50 18.06
N SER A 702 -31.39 8.69 18.53
CA SER A 702 -32.19 9.64 17.73
C SER A 702 -31.39 10.17 16.54
N LEU A 703 -30.08 10.39 16.68
CA LEU A 703 -29.21 10.82 15.58
C LEU A 703 -29.05 9.74 14.50
N VAL A 704 -28.99 8.47 14.90
CA VAL A 704 -28.94 7.34 13.95
C VAL A 704 -30.27 7.21 13.20
N ALA A 705 -31.39 7.37 13.90
CA ALA A 705 -32.71 7.35 13.29
C ALA A 705 -32.95 8.56 12.37
N ALA A 706 -32.50 9.77 12.76
CA ALA A 706 -32.57 10.97 11.93
C ALA A 706 -31.72 10.82 10.65
N ARG A 707 -30.54 10.20 10.76
CA ARG A 707 -29.72 9.84 9.59
C ARG A 707 -30.43 8.89 8.63
N SER A 708 -31.17 7.91 9.15
CA SER A 708 -32.00 7.02 8.31
C SER A 708 -33.09 7.81 7.56
N GLN A 709 -33.67 8.84 8.17
CA GLN A 709 -34.63 9.71 7.49
C GLN A 709 -33.98 10.58 6.42
N LEU A 710 -32.77 11.07 6.66
CA LEU A 710 -31.98 11.78 5.64
C LEU A 710 -31.70 10.87 4.43
N ASP A 711 -31.34 9.61 4.63
CA ASP A 711 -31.12 8.68 3.52
C ASP A 711 -32.43 8.41 2.75
N THR A 712 -33.55 8.27 3.47
CA THR A 712 -34.89 8.14 2.86
C THR A 712 -35.26 9.37 2.02
N PHE A 713 -34.97 10.58 2.50
CA PHE A 713 -35.15 11.81 1.75
C PHE A 713 -34.29 11.86 0.48
N LEU A 714 -33.00 11.53 0.59
CA LEU A 714 -32.06 11.54 -0.53
C LEU A 714 -32.34 10.45 -1.57
N THR A 715 -33.05 9.38 -1.20
CA THR A 715 -33.54 8.35 -2.13
C THR A 715 -34.89 8.67 -2.77
N ASN A 716 -35.56 9.75 -2.35
CA ASN A 716 -36.83 10.17 -2.94
C ASN A 716 -36.64 10.54 -4.43
N THR A 717 -37.50 10.01 -5.29
CA THR A 717 -37.42 10.20 -6.75
C THR A 717 -37.44 11.68 -7.16
N SER A 718 -38.17 12.53 -6.43
CA SER A 718 -38.21 13.97 -6.67
C SER A 718 -36.88 14.66 -6.34
N VAL A 719 -36.19 14.19 -5.30
CA VAL A 719 -34.88 14.71 -4.88
C VAL A 719 -33.79 14.25 -5.84
N GLN A 720 -33.77 12.97 -6.21
CA GLN A 720 -32.79 12.41 -7.14
C GLN A 720 -32.86 13.03 -8.54
N ARG A 721 -34.06 13.40 -9.00
CA ARG A 721 -34.25 14.05 -10.30
C ARG A 721 -33.66 15.47 -10.34
N VAL A 722 -33.64 16.18 -9.21
CA VAL A 722 -33.09 17.55 -9.12
C VAL A 722 -31.60 17.52 -8.72
N PHE A 723 -31.22 16.63 -7.81
CA PHE A 723 -29.85 16.49 -7.29
C PHE A 723 -29.33 15.07 -7.52
N PRO A 724 -28.96 14.73 -8.77
CA PRO A 724 -28.35 13.43 -9.05
C PRO A 724 -27.03 13.29 -8.27
N ASP A 725 -26.77 12.07 -7.78
CA ASP A 725 -25.56 11.67 -7.06
C ASP A 725 -25.28 12.37 -5.71
N LEU A 726 -26.15 13.26 -5.23
CA LEU A 726 -25.96 13.96 -3.95
C LEU A 726 -25.82 12.97 -2.79
N ARG A 727 -26.64 11.92 -2.78
CA ARG A 727 -26.56 10.81 -1.83
C ARG A 727 -25.17 10.15 -1.83
N ASP A 728 -24.69 9.77 -3.00
CA ASP A 728 -23.43 9.04 -3.14
C ASP A 728 -22.24 9.91 -2.73
N ARG A 729 -22.30 11.22 -2.97
CA ARG A 729 -21.32 12.19 -2.47
C ARG A 729 -21.33 12.27 -0.94
N ILE A 730 -22.50 12.37 -0.32
CA ILE A 730 -22.65 12.41 1.14
C ILE A 730 -22.11 11.12 1.78
N VAL A 731 -22.49 9.95 1.24
CA VAL A 731 -22.00 8.65 1.72
C VAL A 731 -20.49 8.53 1.57
N ARG A 732 -19.91 9.03 0.47
CA ARG A 732 -18.46 9.05 0.26
C ARG A 732 -17.73 9.91 1.30
N TYR A 733 -18.23 11.11 1.57
CA TYR A 733 -17.65 11.99 2.60
C TYR A 733 -17.77 11.39 4.00
N GLU A 734 -18.92 10.80 4.30
CA GLU A 734 -19.13 10.16 5.60
C GLU A 734 -18.22 8.95 5.80
N ARG A 735 -18.06 8.10 4.78
CA ARG A 735 -17.12 6.98 4.83
C ARG A 735 -15.69 7.47 5.04
N ALA A 736 -15.27 8.51 4.32
CA ALA A 736 -13.94 9.10 4.49
C ALA A 736 -13.76 9.67 5.92
N TYR A 737 -14.80 10.30 6.48
CA TYR A 737 -14.79 10.82 7.85
C TYR A 737 -14.70 9.70 8.90
N ILE A 738 -15.47 8.62 8.73
CA ILE A 738 -15.42 7.45 9.61
C ILE A 738 -14.05 6.76 9.52
N GLU A 739 -13.52 6.56 8.32
CA GLU A 739 -12.19 5.96 8.12
C GLU A 739 -11.08 6.84 8.71
N ALA A 740 -11.17 8.17 8.58
CA ALA A 740 -10.24 9.10 9.20
C ALA A 740 -10.31 9.04 10.74
N GLY A 741 -11.52 9.09 11.32
CA GLY A 741 -11.71 9.00 12.77
C GLY A 741 -11.32 7.63 13.37
N GLN A 742 -11.54 6.53 12.63
CA GLN A 742 -11.07 5.20 13.03
C GLN A 742 -9.55 5.10 12.97
N LYS A 743 -8.90 5.63 11.93
CA LYS A 743 -7.43 5.67 11.85
C LYS A 743 -6.82 6.51 12.96
N GLU A 744 -7.39 7.67 13.26
CA GLU A 744 -6.92 8.55 14.32
C GLU A 744 -7.10 7.91 15.71
N SER A 745 -8.25 7.28 15.98
CA SER A 745 -8.47 6.57 17.24
C SER A 745 -7.56 5.35 17.41
N LEU A 746 -7.29 4.58 16.34
CA LEU A 746 -6.31 3.49 16.36
C LEU A 746 -4.88 4.00 16.57
N TYR A 747 -4.50 5.11 15.95
CA TYR A 747 -3.17 5.71 16.13
C TYR A 747 -2.99 6.23 17.57
N ASN A 748 -4.02 6.87 18.12
CA ASN A 748 -4.03 7.30 19.51
C ASN A 748 -3.97 6.10 20.47
N ALA A 749 -4.71 5.02 20.20
CA ALA A 749 -4.66 3.78 20.98
C ALA A 749 -3.25 3.15 20.95
N MET A 750 -2.64 3.04 19.76
CA MET A 750 -1.28 2.52 19.58
C MET A 750 -0.24 3.36 20.32
N THR A 751 -0.33 4.69 20.21
CA THR A 751 0.56 5.63 20.90
C THR A 751 0.42 5.51 22.42
N ILE A 752 -0.82 5.35 22.89
CA ILE A 752 -1.11 5.16 24.32
C ILE A 752 -0.51 3.86 24.83
N ALA A 753 -0.66 2.76 24.08
CA ALA A 753 -0.06 1.48 24.40
C ALA A 753 1.46 1.54 24.42
N ASP A 754 2.10 2.06 23.37
CA ASP A 754 3.55 2.14 23.26
C ASP A 754 4.15 2.98 24.42
N THR A 755 3.52 4.11 24.75
CA THR A 755 3.95 4.95 25.87
C THR A 755 3.78 4.23 27.21
N ALA A 756 2.67 3.50 27.39
CA ALA A 756 2.43 2.72 28.59
C ALA A 756 3.45 1.57 28.76
N PHE A 757 3.85 0.91 27.67
CA PHE A 757 4.87 -0.14 27.70
C PHE A 757 6.29 0.40 27.96
N LYS A 758 6.59 1.63 27.54
CA LYS A 758 7.90 2.29 27.78
C LYS A 758 8.10 2.73 29.23
N LEU A 759 7.03 3.00 29.97
CA LEU A 759 7.09 3.42 31.36
C LEU A 759 7.33 2.21 32.29
N LYS A 760 8.57 2.03 32.77
CA LYS A 760 8.95 0.91 33.64
C LYS A 760 8.34 1.00 35.04
N ASP A 761 8.22 2.20 35.59
CA ASP A 761 7.71 2.46 36.94
C ASP A 761 6.16 2.43 37.01
N GLU A 762 5.61 1.75 38.01
CA GLU A 762 4.17 1.56 38.22
C GLU A 762 3.46 2.85 38.64
N THR A 763 4.15 3.70 39.41
CA THR A 763 3.63 5.00 39.85
C THR A 763 3.45 5.94 38.66
N SER A 764 4.44 5.97 37.77
CA SER A 764 4.43 6.75 36.54
C SER A 764 3.36 6.26 35.55
N ARG A 765 3.18 4.93 35.40
CA ARG A 765 2.09 4.35 34.60
C ARG A 765 0.71 4.74 35.14
N THR A 766 0.52 4.71 36.45
CA THR A 766 -0.76 5.05 37.08
C THR A 766 -1.12 6.52 36.84
N ARG A 767 -0.16 7.44 37.01
CA ARG A 767 -0.38 8.87 36.70
C ARG A 767 -0.70 9.10 35.22
N TYR A 768 0.00 8.40 34.32
CA TYR A 768 -0.26 8.47 32.88
C TYR A 768 -1.69 8.03 32.52
N PHE A 769 -2.17 6.91 33.07
CA PHE A 769 -3.56 6.47 32.85
C PHE A 769 -4.59 7.42 33.44
N GLN A 770 -4.30 8.05 34.58
CA GLN A 770 -5.18 9.04 35.20
C GLN A 770 -5.32 10.30 34.32
N ASP A 771 -4.20 10.77 33.74
CA ASP A 771 -4.19 11.91 32.82
C ASP A 771 -4.95 11.59 31.53
N LEU A 772 -4.75 10.39 30.97
CA LEU A 772 -5.51 9.92 29.81
C LEU A 772 -7.01 9.83 30.07
N LYS A 773 -7.44 9.32 31.23
CA LYS A 773 -8.86 9.27 31.60
C LYS A 773 -9.48 10.67 31.70
N THR A 774 -8.70 11.65 32.15
CA THR A 774 -9.14 13.06 32.20
C THR A 774 -9.27 13.65 30.79
N ARG A 775 -8.30 13.37 29.91
CA ARG A 775 -8.28 13.84 28.51
C ARG A 775 -9.42 13.26 27.68
N PHE A 776 -9.77 12.01 27.92
CA PHE A 776 -10.80 11.28 27.17
C PHE A 776 -12.12 11.13 27.94
N LYS A 777 -12.41 12.03 28.90
CA LYS A 777 -13.62 11.94 29.76
C LYS A 777 -14.94 11.81 28.99
N ASP A 778 -15.01 12.40 27.79
CA ASP A 778 -16.21 12.42 26.94
C ASP A 778 -16.18 11.34 25.84
N ASN A 779 -15.15 10.48 25.80
CA ASN A 779 -14.97 9.42 24.82
C ASN A 779 -15.02 8.03 25.50
N ALA A 780 -16.24 7.50 25.68
CA ALA A 780 -16.49 6.24 26.36
C ALA A 780 -15.74 5.02 25.78
N PRO A 781 -15.63 4.84 24.44
CA PRO A 781 -14.81 3.78 23.85
C PRO A 781 -13.34 3.87 24.27
N MET A 782 -12.78 5.07 24.28
CA MET A 782 -11.38 5.28 24.64
C MET A 782 -11.13 5.03 26.13
N LEU A 783 -12.06 5.43 26.99
CA LEU A 783 -12.00 5.11 28.42
C LEU A 783 -12.02 3.60 28.67
N SER A 784 -12.89 2.87 27.98
CA SER A 784 -12.95 1.40 28.06
C SER A 784 -11.64 0.76 27.60
N TYR A 785 -11.03 1.29 26.53
CA TYR A 785 -9.72 0.82 26.04
C TYR A 785 -8.62 1.08 27.08
N ILE A 786 -8.56 2.29 27.63
CA ILE A 786 -7.59 2.68 28.66
C ILE A 786 -7.73 1.79 29.90
N ASP A 787 -8.96 1.50 30.34
CA ASP A 787 -9.22 0.59 31.47
C ASP A 787 -8.83 -0.87 31.21
N ALA A 788 -9.01 -1.34 29.97
CA ALA A 788 -8.59 -2.69 29.58
C ALA A 788 -7.06 -2.79 29.52
N LEU A 789 -6.40 -1.77 28.95
CA LEU A 789 -4.95 -1.69 28.86
C LEU A 789 -4.29 -1.60 30.24
N GLN A 790 -4.84 -0.76 31.13
CA GLN A 790 -4.38 -0.65 32.52
C GLN A 790 -4.50 -1.98 33.27
N ARG A 791 -5.56 -2.76 33.02
CA ARG A 791 -5.75 -4.09 33.60
C ARG A 791 -4.78 -5.15 33.06
N GLY A 792 -4.43 -5.09 31.77
CA GLY A 792 -3.49 -6.04 31.16
C GLY A 792 -2.01 -5.80 31.48
N LEU A 793 -1.68 -4.62 32.02
CA LEU A 793 -0.31 -4.21 32.38
C LEU A 793 0.01 -4.33 33.89
N ARG A 794 -0.99 -4.68 34.69
CA ARG A 794 -0.85 -5.17 36.07
C ARG A 794 -0.63 -6.67 36.04
#